data_AF-A0A5N7A2W5-F1
#
_entry.id   AF-A0A5N7A2W5-F1
#
_cell.length_a   1.000
_cell.length_b   1.000
_cell.length_c   1.000
_cell.angle_alpha   90.00
_cell.angle_beta   90.00
_cell.angle_gamma   90.00
#
_symmetry.space_group_name_H-M   'P 1'
#
loop_
_entity.id
_entity.type
_entity.pdbx_description
1 polymer ?
#
loop_
_entity_poly.entity_id
_entity_poly.type
_entity_poly.pdbx_seq_one_letter_code
_entity_poly.pdbx_strand_id
1 'polypeptide(L)'
;MSAPGVGFEYPPQEVSWLKRDALLFANSIGAKADELHFLYELHPNFAVFPTYSLILPFKHTDQETIDFYARSQATPIPGVPKFDSRRAVDGQRKITILKPLPPTSAGKKFQLRNKVIGVYDKGKAGSVVETEQSIVDENGEVYTKTVSSGFMVGQGNWGGPKGPSAVNYPPPQGKKPDAVHIVQTTAETALLYRLNGDYNPLHATPEPGQKMGFGGVIIHGLFSWNTAAHGILRELGGSDPKNLREFQARFASPVLPGDKLTTEIWRTGNIEDGFEEVRFVTSNNRGKVVLSNGRCLRPSLPLSRGHVLSPTTRRPESTLAKPSGTEREDSSPAAPSPVKPSRTAAKAERPTPLDFVYPFTSAGYRNQPIVMRTSHKTTSKFGRFWLRDNCQCSKCVHPDTRQRSSDTFSIPPDVNPEKISYEGGIAKVEWSDGHQGVYPVRWLSNLAPKFITHNPESTSYPIVLYENVMSSDEGLREWLHQIYLHGFCFVKGIPVDPESTKTLLERIAFIRHTHYGGFWDFTADLTFKDTAYTTEFLGAHTDNTYFTDPARLQLFHLLSHTDGDGGASLLVDGFQAAKVMRAENPQNYQVLAETPQPFHSSGNEDTCIQPAEQMPIFKIHPQFNYLYQIRWNNYDRAAKKDWTLGEQNRWYNAARHFNDIITRENMQIWTQLEPGTALIFDNWRMLHGRSEFTGKRRMCGGYINSDDFVSRYRLLRFGREKILDNIGNFTGRMDNPNFFL
;
A
#
# COMPACT_ATOMS: atom_id res chain seq x y z
N MET A 1 57.31 17.96 9.13
CA MET A 1 56.84 17.30 7.88
C MET A 1 55.40 16.88 8.10
N SER A 2 54.50 17.13 7.16
CA SER A 2 53.15 16.54 7.20
C SER A 2 53.28 15.02 7.29
N ALA A 3 52.36 14.36 8.00
CA ALA A 3 52.33 12.90 8.03
C ALA A 3 52.25 12.35 6.59
N PRO A 4 52.90 11.22 6.28
CA PRO A 4 52.94 10.70 4.91
C PRO A 4 51.54 10.57 4.29
N GLY A 5 51.39 11.04 3.05
CA GLY A 5 50.12 11.04 2.33
C GLY A 5 49.10 12.11 2.75
N VAL A 6 49.25 12.76 3.91
CA VAL A 6 48.28 13.77 4.38
C VAL A 6 48.33 15.01 3.49
N GLY A 7 47.16 15.45 3.06
CA GLY A 7 46.98 16.57 2.15
C GLY A 7 46.97 16.17 0.67
N PHE A 8 47.25 14.91 0.34
CA PHE A 8 47.13 14.41 -1.04
C PHE A 8 45.68 14.50 -1.52
N GLU A 9 45.48 15.11 -2.67
CA GLU A 9 44.18 15.25 -3.33
C GLU A 9 44.13 14.36 -4.56
N TYR A 10 43.11 13.52 -4.63
CA TYR A 10 42.83 12.76 -5.85
C TYR A 10 42.27 13.71 -6.92
N PRO A 11 42.47 13.39 -8.21
CA PRO A 11 41.82 14.13 -9.29
C PRO A 11 40.31 14.26 -9.03
N PRO A 12 39.71 15.45 -9.21
CA PRO A 12 38.26 15.60 -9.12
C PRO A 12 37.54 14.66 -10.09
N GLN A 13 36.47 14.04 -9.62
CA GLN A 13 35.66 13.11 -10.42
C GLN A 13 34.27 13.68 -10.64
N GLU A 14 33.77 13.67 -11.87
CA GLU A 14 32.40 14.07 -12.13
C GLU A 14 31.42 13.05 -11.54
N VAL A 15 30.29 13.54 -11.02
CA VAL A 15 29.22 12.71 -10.47
C VAL A 15 27.86 13.20 -10.97
N SER A 16 26.94 12.27 -11.23
CA SER A 16 25.59 12.62 -11.70
C SER A 16 24.53 11.63 -11.25
N TRP A 17 23.30 12.12 -11.13
CA TRP A 17 22.14 11.32 -10.73
C TRP A 17 20.83 11.78 -11.37
N LEU A 18 19.99 10.81 -11.64
CA LEU A 18 18.61 10.98 -12.09
C LEU A 18 17.66 10.92 -10.89
N LYS A 19 16.42 11.41 -11.09
CA LYS A 19 15.36 11.22 -10.08
C LYS A 19 15.17 9.73 -9.74
N ARG A 20 15.28 8.85 -10.74
CA ARG A 20 15.25 7.39 -10.59
C ARG A 20 16.28 6.89 -9.56
N ASP A 21 17.49 7.45 -9.55
CA ASP A 21 18.54 7.02 -8.63
C ASP A 21 18.21 7.42 -7.18
N ALA A 22 17.63 8.62 -6.98
CA ALA A 22 17.18 9.06 -5.68
C ALA A 22 16.03 8.18 -5.14
N LEU A 23 15.07 7.83 -6.01
CA LEU A 23 13.96 6.92 -5.71
C LEU A 23 14.46 5.52 -5.35
N LEU A 24 15.36 4.97 -6.17
CA LEU A 24 15.96 3.65 -5.96
C LEU A 24 16.70 3.59 -4.62
N PHE A 25 17.49 4.62 -4.31
CA PHE A 25 18.22 4.69 -3.07
C PHE A 25 17.28 4.71 -1.87
N ALA A 26 16.32 5.64 -1.84
CA ALA A 26 15.36 5.78 -0.75
C ALA A 26 14.57 4.47 -0.51
N ASN A 27 14.10 3.84 -1.59
CA ASN A 27 13.38 2.57 -1.51
C ASN A 27 14.29 1.46 -0.96
N SER A 28 15.52 1.34 -1.49
CA SER A 28 16.47 0.31 -1.08
C SER A 28 16.92 0.39 0.38
N ILE A 29 16.82 1.55 1.03
CA ILE A 29 17.17 1.73 2.45
C ILE A 29 15.97 1.64 3.39
N GLY A 30 14.78 1.37 2.86
CA GLY A 30 13.60 1.04 3.66
C GLY A 30 12.53 2.12 3.75
N ALA A 31 12.61 3.22 3.00
CA ALA A 31 11.51 4.18 2.92
C ALA A 31 10.22 3.48 2.44
N LYS A 32 9.08 3.84 3.03
CA LYS A 32 7.79 3.18 2.78
C LYS A 32 6.78 4.12 2.13
N ALA A 33 5.62 3.59 1.73
CA ALA A 33 4.58 4.33 1.02
C ALA A 33 3.99 5.52 1.80
N ASP A 34 4.26 5.64 3.10
CA ASP A 34 3.94 6.81 3.92
C ASP A 34 5.01 7.92 3.84
N GLU A 35 6.11 7.70 3.14
CA GLU A 35 7.22 8.64 2.91
C GLU A 35 7.33 8.99 1.41
N LEU A 36 6.20 9.27 0.75
CA LEU A 36 6.14 9.56 -0.69
C LEU A 36 7.01 10.73 -1.14
N HIS A 37 7.35 11.66 -0.24
CA HIS A 37 8.32 12.72 -0.54
C HIS A 37 9.74 12.20 -0.85
N PHE A 38 10.06 10.95 -0.51
CA PHE A 38 11.27 10.27 -0.98
C PHE A 38 11.03 9.27 -2.12
N LEU A 39 9.78 8.84 -2.34
CA LEU A 39 9.42 7.72 -3.23
C LEU A 39 8.56 8.08 -4.44
N TYR A 40 8.15 9.35 -4.57
CA TYR A 40 7.33 9.81 -5.69
C TYR A 40 7.83 11.17 -6.19
N GLU A 41 8.36 11.16 -7.41
CA GLU A 41 9.03 12.31 -8.04
C GLU A 41 8.12 13.49 -8.37
N LEU A 42 6.80 13.29 -8.34
CA LEU A 42 5.79 14.33 -8.49
C LEU A 42 5.18 14.77 -7.15
N HIS A 43 5.63 14.20 -6.02
CA HIS A 43 5.24 14.70 -4.71
C HIS A 43 5.67 16.18 -4.58
N PRO A 44 4.81 17.09 -4.07
CA PRO A 44 5.12 18.52 -4.00
C PRO A 44 6.37 18.83 -3.17
N ASN A 45 6.70 17.94 -2.23
CA ASN A 45 7.92 18.02 -1.41
C ASN A 45 8.97 16.96 -1.79
N PHE A 46 9.01 16.48 -3.03
CA PHE A 46 9.98 15.46 -3.45
C PHE A 46 11.43 15.89 -3.15
N ALA A 47 12.17 15.02 -2.47
CA ALA A 47 13.52 15.31 -1.99
C ALA A 47 14.44 14.09 -2.13
N VAL A 48 15.73 14.35 -2.26
CA VAL A 48 16.77 13.31 -2.19
C VAL A 48 17.04 12.98 -0.72
N PHE A 49 17.12 11.69 -0.38
CA PHE A 49 17.46 11.29 0.98
C PHE A 49 18.87 11.83 1.35
N PRO A 50 19.08 12.46 2.53
CA PRO A 50 20.28 13.26 2.80
C PRO A 50 21.62 12.51 2.67
N THR A 51 21.62 11.20 2.88
CA THR A 51 22.83 10.36 2.82
C THR A 51 23.12 9.77 1.43
N TYR A 52 22.29 10.06 0.42
CA TYR A 52 22.47 9.59 -0.97
C TYR A 52 23.87 9.86 -1.53
N SER A 53 24.48 10.99 -1.17
CA SER A 53 25.82 11.37 -1.63
C SER A 53 26.91 10.33 -1.33
N LEU A 54 26.71 9.43 -0.36
CA LEU A 54 27.65 8.36 -0.03
C LEU A 54 27.81 7.33 -1.15
N ILE A 55 26.86 7.26 -2.08
CA ILE A 55 26.94 6.34 -3.21
C ILE A 55 27.65 6.93 -4.43
N LEU A 56 27.71 8.26 -4.54
CA LEU A 56 28.33 8.93 -5.68
C LEU A 56 29.81 8.56 -5.91
N PRO A 57 30.64 8.27 -4.88
CA PRO A 57 31.99 7.74 -5.09
C PRO A 57 32.06 6.35 -5.74
N PHE A 58 30.96 5.60 -5.77
CA PHE A 58 30.88 4.31 -6.45
C PHE A 58 30.26 4.46 -7.84
N LYS A 59 29.17 5.24 -7.92
CA LYS A 59 28.38 5.46 -9.13
C LYS A 59 29.07 6.34 -10.17
N HIS A 60 29.77 7.39 -9.74
CA HIS A 60 30.23 8.48 -10.61
C HIS A 60 29.08 9.02 -11.50
N THR A 61 29.25 9.02 -12.82
CA THR A 61 28.24 9.44 -13.80
C THR A 61 27.52 8.27 -14.47
N ASP A 62 27.94 7.03 -14.20
CA ASP A 62 27.44 5.84 -14.89
C ASP A 62 25.95 5.62 -14.63
N GLN A 63 25.28 5.10 -15.66
CA GLN A 63 23.87 4.69 -15.63
C GLN A 63 23.71 3.17 -15.73
N GLU A 64 24.83 2.46 -15.93
CA GLU A 64 24.91 1.02 -16.08
C GLU A 64 25.62 0.37 -14.90
N THR A 65 25.63 -0.97 -14.87
CA THR A 65 26.49 -1.71 -13.94
C THR A 65 27.96 -1.51 -14.27
N ILE A 66 28.83 -1.61 -13.25
CA ILE A 66 30.27 -1.36 -13.40
C ILE A 66 31.10 -2.54 -12.85
N ASP A 67 32.29 -2.73 -13.41
CA ASP A 67 33.30 -3.59 -12.80
C ASP A 67 33.93 -2.86 -11.60
N PHE A 68 33.53 -3.29 -10.40
CA PHE A 68 33.99 -2.71 -9.14
C PHE A 68 35.51 -2.80 -8.95
N TYR A 69 36.14 -3.93 -9.32
CA TYR A 69 37.57 -4.11 -9.12
C TYR A 69 38.40 -3.31 -10.12
N ALA A 70 37.97 -3.25 -11.39
CA ALA A 70 38.61 -2.42 -12.38
C ALA A 70 38.56 -0.93 -12.01
N ARG A 71 37.44 -0.49 -11.39
CA ARG A 71 37.26 0.89 -10.92
C ARG A 71 38.04 1.21 -9.64
N SER A 72 38.25 0.22 -8.79
CA SER A 72 38.92 0.38 -7.49
C SER A 72 40.45 0.37 -7.57
N GLN A 73 41.04 0.64 -8.74
CA GLN A 73 42.48 0.79 -8.89
C GLN A 73 42.96 2.03 -8.12
N ALA A 74 43.78 1.80 -7.10
CA ALA A 74 44.26 2.85 -6.23
C ALA A 74 45.28 3.74 -6.94
N THR A 75 44.98 5.04 -7.05
CA THR A 75 46.01 6.05 -7.28
C THR A 75 46.99 6.01 -6.11
N PRO A 76 48.30 5.82 -6.35
CA PRO A 76 49.28 5.75 -5.27
C PRO A 76 49.27 7.02 -4.43
N ILE A 77 49.13 6.87 -3.12
CA ILE A 77 49.26 7.98 -2.18
C ILE A 77 50.77 8.21 -1.93
N PRO A 78 51.30 9.43 -2.12
CA PRO A 78 52.72 9.70 -1.93
C PRO A 78 53.20 9.41 -0.50
N GLY A 79 54.34 8.73 -0.37
CA GLY A 79 55.00 8.50 0.92
C GLY A 79 54.39 7.38 1.78
N VAL A 80 53.43 6.60 1.27
CA VAL A 80 52.87 5.43 1.98
C VAL A 80 52.94 4.17 1.11
N PRO A 81 52.89 2.97 1.71
CA PRO A 81 52.88 1.72 0.94
C PRO A 81 51.69 1.62 -0.02
N LYS A 82 51.87 0.88 -1.10
CA LYS A 82 50.75 0.49 -1.97
C LYS A 82 49.87 -0.52 -1.23
N PHE A 83 48.65 -0.12 -0.88
CA PHE A 83 47.69 -1.00 -0.24
C PHE A 83 46.87 -1.80 -1.27
N ASP A 84 46.57 -3.05 -0.95
CA ASP A 84 45.65 -3.91 -1.68
C ASP A 84 44.21 -3.60 -1.24
N SER A 85 43.45 -2.94 -2.11
CA SER A 85 42.05 -2.56 -1.87
C SER A 85 41.11 -3.74 -1.73
N ARG A 86 41.48 -4.94 -2.21
CA ARG A 86 40.68 -6.18 -2.02
C ARG A 86 40.64 -6.64 -0.56
N ARG A 87 41.52 -6.10 0.28
CA ARG A 87 41.61 -6.36 1.72
C ARG A 87 41.28 -5.12 2.56
N ALA A 88 40.60 -4.15 1.96
CA ALA A 88 40.07 -2.99 2.65
C ALA A 88 38.68 -3.29 3.19
N VAL A 89 38.39 -2.84 4.41
CA VAL A 89 37.05 -2.83 4.99
C VAL A 89 36.72 -1.43 5.49
N ASP A 90 35.45 -1.03 5.45
CA ASP A 90 35.02 0.22 6.07
C ASP A 90 35.21 0.16 7.59
N GLY A 91 35.86 1.19 8.15
CA GLY A 91 36.03 1.37 9.58
C GLY A 91 34.92 2.25 10.16
N GLN A 92 34.89 3.51 9.77
CA GLN A 92 33.91 4.49 10.25
C GLN A 92 33.59 5.49 9.14
N ARG A 93 32.35 5.98 9.11
CA ARG A 93 31.97 7.12 8.27
C ARG A 93 31.21 8.14 9.08
N LYS A 94 31.46 9.42 8.79
CA LYS A 94 30.71 10.58 9.25
C LYS A 94 30.35 11.41 8.02
N ILE A 95 29.07 11.70 7.84
CA ILE A 95 28.59 12.69 6.87
C ILE A 95 28.15 13.96 7.60
N THR A 96 28.47 15.11 7.03
CA THR A 96 27.89 16.40 7.35
C THR A 96 27.13 16.91 6.13
N ILE A 97 25.83 17.11 6.28
CA ILE A 97 24.94 17.64 5.25
C ILE A 97 24.91 19.16 5.41
N LEU A 98 25.47 19.87 4.43
CA LEU A 98 25.53 21.32 4.41
C LEU A 98 24.33 21.90 3.64
N LYS A 99 23.95 21.24 2.54
CA LYS A 99 22.83 21.61 1.69
C LYS A 99 22.14 20.37 1.13
N PRO A 100 20.81 20.41 0.92
CA PRO A 100 20.10 19.33 0.26
C PRO A 100 20.57 19.20 -1.19
N LEU A 101 20.82 17.97 -1.65
CA LEU A 101 21.04 17.71 -3.07
C LEU A 101 19.75 17.99 -3.86
N PRO A 102 19.84 18.59 -5.07
CA PRO A 102 18.67 18.73 -5.91
C PRO A 102 18.10 17.35 -6.31
N PRO A 103 16.78 17.26 -6.61
CA PRO A 103 16.13 16.02 -7.04
C PRO A 103 16.80 15.29 -8.22
N THR A 104 17.57 16.00 -9.03
CA THR A 104 18.42 15.45 -10.09
C THR A 104 19.60 16.39 -10.33
N SER A 105 20.69 15.87 -10.87
CA SER A 105 21.79 16.69 -11.37
C SER A 105 21.55 17.25 -12.77
N ALA A 106 20.44 16.94 -13.45
CA ALA A 106 20.16 17.42 -14.80
C ALA A 106 20.27 18.96 -14.89
N GLY A 107 21.06 19.45 -15.85
CA GLY A 107 21.30 20.88 -16.04
C GLY A 107 22.33 21.52 -15.09
N LYS A 108 23.00 20.73 -14.24
CA LYS A 108 24.08 21.19 -13.34
C LYS A 108 25.25 20.21 -13.35
N LYS A 109 26.47 20.70 -13.14
CA LYS A 109 27.63 19.83 -12.95
C LYS A 109 28.01 19.71 -11.48
N PHE A 110 28.34 18.49 -11.08
CA PHE A 110 28.82 18.18 -9.74
C PHE A 110 30.12 17.39 -9.81
N GLN A 111 30.99 17.63 -8.83
CA GLN A 111 32.25 16.95 -8.67
C GLN A 111 32.38 16.35 -7.28
N LEU A 112 32.88 15.13 -7.22
CA LEU A 112 33.48 14.54 -6.04
C LEU A 112 34.94 15.01 -5.93
N ARG A 113 35.27 15.63 -4.81
CA ARG A 113 36.64 15.95 -4.40
C ARG A 113 37.03 15.05 -3.25
N ASN A 114 38.18 14.38 -3.35
CA ASN A 114 38.63 13.42 -2.34
C ASN A 114 40.05 13.77 -1.90
N LYS A 115 40.25 13.87 -0.58
CA LYS A 115 41.51 14.26 0.04
C LYS A 115 41.89 13.29 1.14
N VAL A 116 43.15 12.86 1.16
CA VAL A 116 43.70 12.09 2.27
C VAL A 116 43.96 13.02 3.46
N ILE A 117 43.32 12.74 4.58
CA ILE A 117 43.46 13.53 5.82
C ILE A 117 44.28 12.77 6.89
N GLY A 118 44.48 11.47 6.71
CA GLY A 118 45.28 10.64 7.62
C GLY A 118 45.69 9.32 6.99
N VAL A 119 46.93 8.87 7.24
CA VAL A 119 47.34 7.49 6.98
C VAL A 119 48.11 6.99 8.20
N TYR A 120 47.60 5.94 8.84
CA TYR A 120 48.06 5.50 10.15
C TYR A 120 48.45 4.02 10.15
N ASP A 121 49.63 3.73 10.70
CA ASP A 121 50.10 2.37 10.92
C ASP A 121 49.56 1.83 12.25
N LYS A 122 48.76 0.75 12.19
CA LYS A 122 48.22 0.06 13.36
C LYS A 122 48.97 -1.24 13.66
N GLY A 123 50.22 -1.33 13.18
CA GLY A 123 51.09 -2.48 13.35
C GLY A 123 50.56 -3.72 12.61
N LYS A 124 50.76 -4.91 13.19
CA LYS A 124 50.35 -6.19 12.59
C LYS A 124 48.87 -6.24 12.18
N ALA A 125 48.00 -5.49 12.86
CA ALA A 125 46.57 -5.47 12.56
C ALA A 125 46.26 -4.87 11.18
N GLY A 126 47.02 -3.87 10.73
CA GLY A 126 46.80 -3.20 9.44
C GLY A 126 47.16 -1.73 9.43
N SER A 127 46.65 -1.02 8.43
CA SER A 127 46.74 0.45 8.33
C SER A 127 45.35 1.08 8.22
N VAL A 128 45.20 2.32 8.67
CA VAL A 128 43.99 3.13 8.46
C VAL A 128 44.31 4.22 7.44
N VAL A 129 43.47 4.36 6.42
CA VAL A 129 43.47 5.53 5.53
C VAL A 129 42.22 6.33 5.81
N GLU A 130 42.38 7.57 6.22
CA GLU A 130 41.28 8.52 6.41
C GLU A 130 41.22 9.50 5.25
N THR A 131 40.02 9.65 4.69
CA THR A 131 39.74 10.55 3.57
C THR A 131 38.57 11.47 3.89
N GLU A 132 38.67 12.72 3.46
CA GLU A 132 37.54 13.64 3.36
C GLU A 132 37.08 13.72 1.89
N GLN A 133 35.81 13.42 1.68
CA GLN A 133 35.13 13.54 0.40
C GLN A 133 34.11 14.68 0.44
N SER A 134 34.05 15.48 -0.63
CA SER A 134 33.07 16.56 -0.76
C SER A 134 32.34 16.48 -2.10
N ILE A 135 31.02 16.67 -2.08
CA ILE A 135 30.22 16.89 -3.30
C ILE A 135 30.08 18.39 -3.52
N VAL A 136 30.57 18.86 -4.66
CA VAL A 136 30.71 20.28 -4.98
C VAL A 136 30.06 20.58 -6.31
N ASP A 137 29.32 21.68 -6.44
CA ASP A 137 28.82 22.13 -7.74
C ASP A 137 29.85 22.94 -8.55
N GLU A 138 29.48 23.32 -9.77
CA GLU A 138 30.28 24.13 -10.67
C GLU A 138 30.64 25.54 -10.14
N ASN A 139 29.90 26.05 -9.16
CA ASN A 139 30.18 27.34 -8.50
C ASN A 139 31.11 27.19 -7.29
N GLY A 140 31.54 25.97 -6.96
CA GLY A 140 32.36 25.69 -5.79
C GLY A 140 31.57 25.51 -4.49
N GLU A 141 30.24 25.42 -4.58
CA GLU A 141 29.38 25.24 -3.41
C GLU A 141 29.39 23.79 -2.94
N VAL A 142 29.63 23.58 -1.64
CA VAL A 142 29.72 22.23 -1.05
C VAL A 142 28.38 21.80 -0.47
N TYR A 143 27.88 20.64 -0.91
CA TYR A 143 26.59 20.09 -0.48
C TYR A 143 26.75 19.13 0.69
N THR A 144 27.73 18.24 0.62
CA THR A 144 28.04 17.28 1.70
C THR A 144 29.54 17.13 1.87
N LYS A 145 29.96 16.88 3.11
CA LYS A 145 31.31 16.45 3.46
C LYS A 145 31.24 15.09 4.16
N THR A 146 32.05 14.14 3.73
CA THR A 146 32.12 12.81 4.33
C THR A 146 33.54 12.50 4.76
N VAL A 147 33.74 12.25 6.05
CA VAL A 147 34.98 11.71 6.58
C VAL A 147 34.83 10.21 6.71
N SER A 148 35.70 9.46 6.04
CA SER A 148 35.69 7.99 6.02
C SER A 148 37.04 7.44 6.47
N SER A 149 37.04 6.35 7.23
CA SER A 149 38.23 5.56 7.54
C SER A 149 38.12 4.18 6.91
N GLY A 150 39.06 3.85 6.02
CA GLY A 150 39.23 2.51 5.46
C GLY A 150 40.32 1.77 6.21
N PHE A 151 40.04 0.54 6.65
CA PHE A 151 41.01 -0.31 7.34
C PHE A 151 41.60 -1.34 6.36
N MET A 152 42.90 -1.21 6.11
CA MET A 152 43.70 -2.08 5.25
C MET A 152 44.20 -3.28 6.06
N VAL A 153 43.40 -4.34 6.10
CA VAL A 153 43.58 -5.48 7.01
C VAL A 153 44.93 -6.18 6.77
N GLY A 154 45.76 -6.24 7.81
CA GLY A 154 47.07 -6.91 7.78
C GLY A 154 48.16 -6.19 6.98
N GLN A 155 47.92 -4.92 6.59
CA GLN A 155 48.83 -4.11 5.78
C GLN A 155 49.48 -2.98 6.61
N GLY A 156 50.01 -3.29 7.79
CA GLY A 156 50.74 -2.35 8.67
C GLY A 156 52.23 -2.71 8.81
N ASN A 157 52.88 -2.26 9.88
CA ASN A 157 54.32 -2.42 10.16
C ASN A 157 55.26 -1.74 9.15
N TRP A 158 54.85 -0.63 8.54
CA TRP A 158 55.67 0.18 7.64
C TRP A 158 56.31 1.39 8.33
N GLY A 159 56.10 1.56 9.63
CA GLY A 159 56.73 2.61 10.45
C GLY A 159 56.00 3.95 10.41
N GLY A 160 54.72 3.95 10.01
CA GLY A 160 53.89 5.15 9.93
C GLY A 160 53.42 5.69 11.29
N PRO A 161 52.79 6.89 11.31
CA PRO A 161 52.24 7.45 12.54
C PRO A 161 51.07 6.59 13.04
N LYS A 162 50.90 6.48 14.37
CA LYS A 162 49.81 5.68 14.97
C LYS A 162 48.41 6.31 14.82
N GLY A 163 48.34 7.60 14.47
CA GLY A 163 47.10 8.37 14.39
C GLY A 163 46.52 8.76 15.74
N PRO A 164 45.51 9.65 15.74
CA PRO A 164 44.87 10.13 16.95
C PRO A 164 44.02 9.02 17.62
N SER A 165 43.74 9.21 18.90
CA SER A 165 42.78 8.39 19.63
C SER A 165 41.37 8.63 19.07
N ALA A 166 40.62 7.54 18.84
CA ALA A 166 39.25 7.65 18.35
C ALA A 166 38.32 8.19 19.45
N VAL A 167 37.48 9.17 19.10
CA VAL A 167 36.41 9.65 19.98
C VAL A 167 35.28 8.61 20.00
N ASN A 168 34.82 8.26 21.20
CA ASN A 168 33.75 7.29 21.40
C ASN A 168 32.48 7.97 21.95
N TYR A 169 31.32 7.53 21.45
CA TYR A 169 29.97 7.99 21.73
C TYR A 169 29.14 6.79 22.21
N PRO A 170 29.39 6.27 23.43
CA PRO A 170 28.64 5.13 23.94
C PRO A 170 27.18 5.52 24.24
N PRO A 171 26.22 4.59 24.12
CA PRO A 171 24.86 4.81 24.60
C PRO A 171 24.84 5.23 26.07
N PRO A 172 23.84 6.04 26.51
CA PRO A 172 23.68 6.37 27.92
C PRO A 172 23.47 5.11 28.77
N GLN A 173 24.30 4.92 29.80
CA GLN A 173 24.19 3.75 30.68
C GLN A 173 22.87 3.75 31.46
N GLY A 174 22.25 2.58 31.58
CA GLY A 174 21.03 2.38 32.38
C GLY A 174 19.75 3.02 31.83
N LYS A 175 19.80 3.66 30.64
CA LYS A 175 18.61 4.24 29.99
C LYS A 175 18.07 3.31 28.90
N LYS A 176 16.75 3.11 28.90
CA LYS A 176 16.05 2.49 27.77
C LYS A 176 16.15 3.40 26.52
N PRO A 177 16.16 2.85 25.31
CA PRO A 177 16.12 3.65 24.09
C PRO A 177 14.83 4.47 24.03
N ASP A 178 14.93 5.68 23.51
CA ASP A 178 13.79 6.58 23.26
C ASP A 178 13.01 6.16 22.00
N ALA A 179 13.69 5.51 21.05
CA ALA A 179 13.09 4.93 19.86
C ALA A 179 13.84 3.67 19.42
N VAL A 180 13.14 2.79 18.71
CA VAL A 180 13.70 1.56 18.13
C VAL A 180 13.21 1.44 16.70
N HIS A 181 14.15 1.29 15.76
CA HIS A 181 13.85 1.07 14.35
C HIS A 181 14.30 -0.33 13.94
N ILE A 182 13.46 -1.05 13.19
CA ILE A 182 13.72 -2.45 12.81
C ILE A 182 13.65 -2.60 11.30
N VAL A 183 14.69 -3.22 10.73
CA VAL A 183 14.75 -3.58 9.30
C VAL A 183 15.00 -5.07 9.16
N GLN A 184 14.09 -5.75 8.45
CA GLN A 184 14.29 -7.14 8.05
C GLN A 184 15.03 -7.16 6.70
N THR A 185 16.19 -7.81 6.66
CA THR A 185 16.88 -8.07 5.38
C THR A 185 16.41 -9.40 4.79
N THR A 186 16.55 -9.54 3.48
CA THR A 186 16.26 -10.75 2.70
C THR A 186 17.49 -11.17 1.91
N ALA A 187 17.44 -12.30 1.20
CA ALA A 187 18.50 -12.72 0.30
C ALA A 187 18.77 -11.68 -0.82
N GLU A 188 17.73 -10.97 -1.24
CA GLU A 188 17.74 -9.99 -2.34
C GLU A 188 18.15 -8.59 -1.89
N THR A 189 18.19 -8.31 -0.59
CA THR A 189 18.46 -6.96 -0.07
C THR A 189 19.78 -6.39 -0.58
N ALA A 190 20.85 -7.18 -0.56
CA ALA A 190 22.14 -6.78 -1.11
C ALA A 190 22.11 -6.61 -2.65
N LEU A 191 21.33 -7.45 -3.35
CA LEU A 191 21.19 -7.42 -4.80
C LEU A 191 20.39 -6.19 -5.29
N LEU A 192 19.43 -5.72 -4.50
CA LEU A 192 18.74 -4.47 -4.75
C LEU A 192 19.64 -3.27 -4.44
N TYR A 193 20.30 -3.27 -3.28
CA TYR A 193 21.08 -2.12 -2.83
C TYR A 193 22.31 -1.84 -3.72
N ARG A 194 22.94 -2.88 -4.30
CA ARG A 194 24.08 -2.69 -5.22
C ARG A 194 23.73 -1.86 -6.46
N LEU A 195 22.46 -1.84 -6.88
CA LEU A 195 22.00 -1.07 -8.05
C LEU A 195 22.17 0.44 -7.85
N ASN A 196 22.39 0.91 -6.62
CA ASN A 196 22.72 2.30 -6.37
C ASN A 196 24.11 2.70 -6.91
N GLY A 197 25.03 1.74 -7.09
CA GLY A 197 26.38 1.98 -7.64
C GLY A 197 27.49 1.16 -6.98
N ASP A 198 27.24 0.58 -5.79
CA ASP A 198 28.22 -0.28 -5.11
C ASP A 198 28.09 -1.73 -5.57
N TYR A 199 28.79 -2.03 -6.67
CA TYR A 199 28.75 -3.32 -7.34
C TYR A 199 29.79 -4.34 -6.84
N ASN A 200 30.36 -4.14 -5.65
CA ASN A 200 31.34 -5.07 -5.07
C ASN A 200 30.80 -6.52 -5.05
N PRO A 201 31.49 -7.49 -5.68
CA PRO A 201 31.04 -8.89 -5.74
C PRO A 201 30.79 -9.55 -4.38
N LEU A 202 31.38 -9.01 -3.30
CA LEU A 202 31.15 -9.43 -1.91
C LEU A 202 29.67 -9.47 -1.50
N HIS A 203 28.83 -8.72 -2.21
CA HIS A 203 27.39 -8.57 -1.96
C HIS A 203 26.50 -9.34 -2.93
N ALA A 204 27.08 -10.03 -3.93
CA ALA A 204 26.33 -10.71 -4.98
C ALA A 204 26.63 -12.21 -5.08
N THR A 205 27.85 -12.63 -4.73
CA THR A 205 28.31 -14.01 -4.89
C THR A 205 29.13 -14.44 -3.66
N PRO A 206 29.09 -15.73 -3.25
CA PRO A 206 29.63 -16.14 -1.94
C PRO A 206 31.17 -16.21 -1.88
N GLU A 207 31.86 -16.36 -3.00
CA GLU A 207 33.29 -16.69 -3.07
C GLU A 207 34.19 -15.62 -2.44
N PRO A 208 33.99 -14.29 -2.66
CA PRO A 208 34.79 -13.27 -2.01
C PRO A 208 34.63 -13.28 -0.49
N GLY A 209 33.41 -13.43 0.01
CA GLY A 209 33.13 -13.43 1.45
C GLY A 209 33.65 -14.68 2.14
N GLN A 210 33.63 -15.83 1.47
CA GLN A 210 34.31 -17.05 1.94
C GLN A 210 35.83 -16.84 2.06
N LYS A 211 36.47 -16.25 1.03
CA LYS A 211 37.91 -15.94 1.05
C LYS A 211 38.30 -14.97 2.16
N MET A 212 37.40 -14.05 2.53
CA MET A 212 37.61 -13.09 3.62
C MET A 212 37.23 -13.62 5.00
N GLY A 213 36.69 -14.84 5.10
CA GLY A 213 36.29 -15.47 6.36
C GLY A 213 34.92 -15.01 6.90
N PHE A 214 34.08 -14.41 6.07
CA PHE A 214 32.72 -14.00 6.44
C PHE A 214 31.66 -15.12 6.27
N GLY A 215 32.02 -16.21 5.59
CA GLY A 215 31.17 -17.40 5.44
C GLY A 215 30.21 -17.37 4.24
N GLY A 216 30.21 -16.32 3.42
CA GLY A 216 29.36 -16.21 2.23
C GLY A 216 29.08 -14.75 1.85
N VAL A 217 27.96 -14.52 1.16
CA VAL A 217 27.47 -13.17 0.84
C VAL A 217 27.16 -12.40 2.12
N ILE A 218 27.57 -11.13 2.17
CA ILE A 218 27.22 -10.21 3.26
C ILE A 218 26.44 -9.02 2.70
N ILE A 219 25.62 -8.39 3.54
CA ILE A 219 24.97 -7.11 3.21
C ILE A 219 26.02 -5.99 3.18
N HIS A 220 25.82 -4.98 2.34
CA HIS A 220 26.63 -3.77 2.31
C HIS A 220 26.65 -3.11 3.70
N GLY A 221 27.84 -2.77 4.21
CA GLY A 221 27.93 -1.97 5.42
C GLY A 221 27.15 -0.65 5.27
N LEU A 222 27.27 -0.01 4.10
CA LEU A 222 26.54 1.20 3.77
C LEU A 222 25.02 1.03 3.74
N PHE A 223 24.50 -0.15 3.43
CA PHE A 223 23.07 -0.42 3.58
C PHE A 223 22.68 -0.28 5.06
N SER A 224 23.35 -1.02 5.96
CA SER A 224 23.05 -0.97 7.40
C SER A 224 23.20 0.46 7.96
N TRP A 225 24.19 1.20 7.47
CA TRP A 225 24.46 2.58 7.86
C TRP A 225 23.33 3.51 7.41
N ASN A 226 22.89 3.40 6.15
CA ASN A 226 21.82 4.24 5.61
C ASN A 226 20.45 3.88 6.16
N THR A 227 20.16 2.60 6.43
CA THR A 227 18.92 2.19 7.09
C THR A 227 18.84 2.71 8.53
N ALA A 228 19.98 2.78 9.25
CA ALA A 228 20.02 3.40 10.56
C ALA A 228 19.81 4.92 10.48
N ALA A 229 20.34 5.60 9.45
CA ALA A 229 20.06 7.02 9.19
C ALA A 229 18.59 7.28 8.86
N HIS A 230 17.98 6.43 8.03
CA HIS A 230 16.54 6.43 7.75
C HIS A 230 15.73 6.23 9.02
N GLY A 231 16.07 5.23 9.85
CA GLY A 231 15.42 5.01 11.14
C GLY A 231 15.45 6.23 12.05
N ILE A 232 16.60 6.89 12.22
CA ILE A 232 16.66 8.11 13.05
C ILE A 232 15.80 9.24 12.48
N LEU A 233 15.86 9.46 11.16
CA LEU A 233 15.07 10.51 10.51
C LEU A 233 13.57 10.22 10.60
N ARG A 234 13.17 8.96 10.47
CA ARG A 234 11.78 8.52 10.58
C ARG A 234 11.26 8.63 12.00
N GLU A 235 11.95 8.02 12.98
CA GLU A 235 11.49 7.94 14.36
C GLU A 235 11.59 9.28 15.11
N LEU A 236 12.64 10.08 14.86
CA LEU A 236 12.90 11.33 15.60
C LEU A 236 12.87 12.58 14.72
N GLY A 237 13.01 12.45 13.40
CA GLY A 237 13.07 13.58 12.46
C GLY A 237 11.78 13.87 11.70
N GLY A 238 10.70 13.11 11.94
CA GLY A 238 9.42 13.28 11.23
C GLY A 238 9.52 12.99 9.73
N SER A 239 10.52 12.21 9.31
CA SER A 239 10.86 11.95 7.90
C SER A 239 11.25 13.19 7.07
N ASP A 240 11.42 14.38 7.67
CA ASP A 240 11.85 15.58 6.94
C ASP A 240 13.38 15.55 6.70
N PRO A 241 13.87 15.56 5.45
CA PRO A 241 15.30 15.54 5.13
C PRO A 241 16.11 16.68 5.75
N LYS A 242 15.48 17.81 6.10
CA LYS A 242 16.15 18.94 6.78
C LYS A 242 16.55 18.61 8.21
N ASN A 243 15.96 17.56 8.80
CA ASN A 243 16.18 17.18 10.18
C ASN A 243 17.39 16.25 10.39
N LEU A 244 18.25 16.09 9.38
CA LEU A 244 19.52 15.35 9.48
C LEU A 244 20.69 16.25 9.08
N ARG A 245 21.50 16.70 10.05
CA ARG A 245 22.68 17.56 9.79
C ARG A 245 23.98 16.77 9.77
N GLU A 246 24.13 15.86 10.72
CA GLU A 246 25.31 15.00 10.82
C GLU A 246 24.86 13.60 11.18
N PHE A 247 25.49 12.59 10.57
CA PHE A 247 25.31 11.20 10.95
C PHE A 247 26.65 10.47 10.86
N GLN A 248 26.98 9.70 11.88
CA GLN A 248 28.16 8.84 11.91
C GLN A 248 27.88 7.50 12.57
N ALA A 249 28.65 6.49 12.16
CA ALA A 249 28.76 5.22 12.85
C ALA A 249 30.04 4.48 12.43
N ARG A 250 30.48 3.57 13.30
CA ARG A 250 31.57 2.62 13.06
C ARG A 250 31.00 1.25 12.71
N PHE A 251 31.52 0.64 11.65
CA PHE A 251 31.19 -0.72 11.25
C PHE A 251 31.85 -1.70 12.21
N ALA A 252 31.05 -2.48 12.93
CA ALA A 252 31.52 -3.37 13.99
C ALA A 252 31.56 -4.83 13.56
N SER A 253 30.56 -5.28 12.79
CA SER A 253 30.45 -6.67 12.31
C SER A 253 29.74 -6.73 10.97
N PRO A 254 30.05 -7.74 10.11
CA PRO A 254 29.28 -7.99 8.90
C PRO A 254 27.85 -8.45 9.22
N VAL A 255 26.93 -8.13 8.31
CA VAL A 255 25.52 -8.54 8.36
C VAL A 255 25.30 -9.60 7.29
N LEU A 256 24.59 -10.69 7.63
CA LEU A 256 24.22 -11.70 6.64
C LEU A 256 22.84 -11.39 6.05
N PRO A 257 22.59 -11.71 4.78
CA PRO A 257 21.24 -11.69 4.22
C PRO A 257 20.28 -12.53 5.09
N GLY A 258 19.10 -11.99 5.38
CA GLY A 258 18.12 -12.60 6.29
C GLY A 258 18.23 -12.14 7.76
N ASP A 259 19.31 -11.46 8.15
CA ASP A 259 19.40 -10.84 9.47
C ASP A 259 18.29 -9.79 9.67
N LYS A 260 17.77 -9.74 10.88
CA LYS A 260 16.93 -8.62 11.35
C LYS A 260 17.82 -7.62 12.08
N LEU A 261 17.87 -6.39 11.59
CA LEU A 261 18.63 -5.29 12.18
C LEU A 261 17.73 -4.48 13.10
N THR A 262 18.17 -4.25 14.32
CA THR A 262 17.51 -3.40 15.32
C THR A 262 18.42 -2.23 15.64
N THR A 263 17.98 -1.01 15.33
CA THR A 263 18.64 0.24 15.69
C THR A 263 17.96 0.82 16.93
N GLU A 264 18.66 0.82 18.05
CA GLU A 264 18.22 1.46 19.29
C GLU A 264 18.76 2.89 19.33
N ILE A 265 17.91 3.84 19.72
CA ILE A 265 18.16 5.28 19.55
C ILE A 265 17.91 5.99 20.89
N TRP A 266 18.87 6.82 21.31
CA TRP A 266 18.81 7.58 22.56
C TRP A 266 19.03 9.07 22.31
N ARG A 267 18.14 9.90 22.84
CA ARG A 267 18.30 11.34 22.93
C ARG A 267 19.22 11.65 24.10
N THR A 268 20.27 12.43 23.87
CA THR A 268 21.21 12.79 24.95
C THR A 268 20.74 14.00 25.76
N GLY A 269 19.92 14.87 25.15
CA GLY A 269 19.58 16.18 25.68
C GLY A 269 20.68 17.23 25.49
N ASN A 270 21.85 16.86 24.96
CA ASN A 270 22.91 17.80 24.63
C ASN A 270 22.54 18.52 23.34
N ILE A 271 22.49 19.86 23.39
CA ILE A 271 22.17 20.70 22.24
C ILE A 271 23.39 21.57 21.92
N GLU A 272 23.87 21.48 20.69
CA GLU A 272 24.96 22.30 20.15
C GLU A 272 24.46 22.98 18.87
N ASP A 273 24.60 24.31 18.77
CA ASP A 273 24.15 25.12 17.63
C ASP A 273 22.69 24.91 17.21
N GLY A 274 21.80 24.61 18.15
CA GLY A 274 20.39 24.32 17.86
C GLY A 274 20.13 22.90 17.34
N PHE A 275 21.11 22.01 17.43
CA PHE A 275 20.96 20.59 17.09
C PHE A 275 21.18 19.71 18.32
N GLU A 276 20.23 18.82 18.57
CA GLU A 276 20.28 17.80 19.60
C GLU A 276 21.16 16.63 19.16
N GLU A 277 22.07 16.19 20.05
CA GLU A 277 22.83 14.96 19.90
C GLU A 277 21.96 13.73 20.22
N VAL A 278 21.92 12.82 19.25
CA VAL A 278 21.33 11.49 19.36
C VAL A 278 22.43 10.44 19.26
N ARG A 279 22.36 9.41 20.10
CA ARG A 279 23.24 8.24 20.04
C ARG A 279 22.46 7.02 19.60
N PHE A 280 23.12 6.10 18.91
CA PHE A 280 22.47 4.86 18.48
C PHE A 280 23.44 3.69 18.38
N VAL A 281 22.89 2.49 18.44
CA VAL A 281 23.58 1.22 18.19
C VAL A 281 22.67 0.38 17.32
N THR A 282 23.24 -0.29 16.32
CA THR A 282 22.51 -1.29 15.53
C THR A 282 23.06 -2.67 15.79
N SER A 283 22.17 -3.60 16.10
CA SER A 283 22.49 -5.01 16.36
C SER A 283 21.65 -5.92 15.47
N ASN A 284 22.13 -7.12 15.18
CA ASN A 284 21.32 -8.13 14.52
C ASN A 284 20.59 -9.03 15.53
N ASN A 285 19.62 -9.82 15.06
CA ASN A 285 18.91 -10.84 15.83
C ASN A 285 19.78 -11.98 16.37
N ARG A 286 21.08 -12.00 16.04
CA ARG A 286 22.07 -12.96 16.56
C ARG A 286 22.91 -12.36 17.70
N GLY A 287 22.52 -11.19 18.21
CA GLY A 287 23.15 -10.53 19.34
C GLY A 287 24.47 -9.84 19.02
N LYS A 288 24.84 -9.70 17.74
CA LYS A 288 26.04 -8.97 17.33
C LYS A 288 25.73 -7.51 17.06
N VAL A 289 26.54 -6.62 17.61
CA VAL A 289 26.57 -5.21 17.22
C VAL A 289 27.18 -5.10 15.82
N VAL A 290 26.44 -4.48 14.90
CA VAL A 290 26.83 -4.29 13.50
C VAL A 290 27.23 -2.85 13.22
N LEU A 291 26.58 -1.89 13.88
CA LEU A 291 27.00 -0.49 13.93
C LEU A 291 27.16 -0.05 15.38
N SER A 292 28.34 0.45 15.69
CA SER A 292 28.70 1.00 16.99
C SER A 292 29.07 2.48 16.86
N ASN A 293 29.25 3.16 17.99
CA ASN A 293 29.69 4.55 18.00
C ASN A 293 28.76 5.51 17.22
N GLY A 294 27.46 5.16 17.17
CA GLY A 294 26.47 5.88 16.39
C GLY A 294 26.17 7.24 17.02
N ARG A 295 26.31 8.30 16.23
CA ARG A 295 25.97 9.68 16.63
C ARG A 295 25.29 10.39 15.48
N CYS A 296 24.25 11.16 15.80
CA CYS A 296 23.52 11.99 14.87
C CYS A 296 23.26 13.37 15.49
N LEU A 297 23.30 14.44 14.68
CA LEU A 297 22.84 15.78 15.05
C LEU A 297 21.57 16.13 14.26
N ARG A 298 20.49 16.45 14.96
CA ARG A 298 19.19 16.85 14.39
C ARG A 298 18.68 18.15 15.03
N PRO A 299 17.86 18.99 14.36
CA PRO A 299 17.33 20.22 14.95
C PRO A 299 16.62 19.98 16.29
N SER A 300 16.85 20.85 17.28
CA SER A 300 16.27 20.75 18.64
C SER A 300 14.83 21.26 18.76
N LEU A 301 14.22 21.68 17.64
CA LEU A 301 12.88 22.26 17.63
C LEU A 301 11.84 21.30 18.23
N PRO A 302 10.86 21.81 19.00
CA PRO A 302 9.73 21.02 19.42
C PRO A 302 9.01 20.53 18.17
N LEU A 303 8.81 19.21 18.06
CA LEU A 303 7.95 18.63 17.03
C LEU A 303 6.61 19.38 17.10
N SER A 304 6.31 20.20 16.10
CA SER A 304 4.93 20.62 15.85
C SER A 304 4.13 19.33 15.74
N ARG A 305 3.08 19.18 16.56
CA ARG A 305 2.16 18.03 16.50
C ARG A 305 1.45 18.01 15.15
N GLY A 306 2.14 17.54 14.12
CA GLY A 306 1.61 17.11 12.84
C GLY A 306 1.59 15.59 12.85
N HIS A 307 0.39 15.03 12.95
CA HIS A 307 0.03 13.62 12.77
C HIS A 307 1.15 12.56 12.87
N VAL A 308 1.52 12.22 14.11
CA VAL A 308 2.01 10.88 14.43
C VAL A 308 0.77 10.04 14.73
N LEU A 309 0.31 9.24 13.78
CA LEU A 309 -0.55 8.09 14.08
C LEU A 309 0.35 6.97 14.58
N SER A 310 0.62 6.95 15.89
CA SER A 310 1.17 5.76 16.54
C SER A 310 0.02 4.90 17.09
N PRO A 311 0.02 3.58 16.83
CA PRO A 311 -0.96 2.68 17.42
C PRO A 311 -0.52 2.33 18.84
N THR A 312 -1.11 3.00 19.83
CA THR A 312 -1.03 2.53 21.22
C THR A 312 -2.05 1.42 21.45
N THR A 313 -1.67 0.16 21.25
CA THR A 313 -2.33 -0.96 21.91
C THR A 313 -1.60 -1.25 23.22
N ARG A 314 -2.09 -0.69 24.33
CA ARG A 314 -1.84 -1.26 25.67
C ARG A 314 -2.73 -2.50 25.80
N ARG A 315 -2.13 -3.70 25.80
CA ARG A 315 -2.76 -4.88 26.41
C ARG A 315 -2.50 -4.83 27.92
N PRO A 316 -3.46 -5.22 28.79
CA PRO A 316 -3.17 -5.44 30.19
C PRO A 316 -2.36 -6.73 30.35
N GLU A 317 -1.25 -6.67 31.09
CA GLU A 317 -0.53 -7.84 31.58
C GLU A 317 -1.39 -8.54 32.65
N SER A 318 -1.77 -9.79 32.39
CA SER A 318 -2.25 -10.72 33.42
C SER A 318 -1.04 -11.45 34.02
N THR A 319 -0.73 -11.14 35.27
CA THR A 319 0.21 -11.88 36.10
C THR A 319 -0.31 -13.29 36.40
N LEU A 320 0.39 -14.33 35.96
CA LEU A 320 0.33 -15.65 36.59
C LEU A 320 1.73 -16.28 36.58
N ALA A 321 2.23 -16.49 37.79
CA ALA A 321 3.51 -17.12 38.10
C ALA A 321 3.48 -18.62 37.74
N LYS A 322 4.62 -19.14 37.28
CA LYS A 322 4.90 -20.57 37.23
C LYS A 322 5.06 -21.13 38.65
N PRO A 323 4.68 -22.40 38.88
CA PRO A 323 5.41 -23.25 39.80
C PRO A 323 6.15 -24.37 39.07
N SER A 324 7.33 -24.67 39.62
CA SER A 324 8.18 -25.82 39.40
C SER A 324 7.47 -27.16 39.65
N GLY A 325 7.87 -28.20 38.93
CA GLY A 325 7.37 -29.57 39.12
C GLY A 325 8.04 -30.33 40.26
N THR A 326 7.43 -31.46 40.64
CA THR A 326 8.04 -32.80 40.82
C THR A 326 6.96 -33.82 41.24
N GLU A 327 6.89 -34.91 40.48
CA GLU A 327 6.63 -36.35 40.78
C GLU A 327 5.52 -36.87 41.74
N ARG A 328 4.75 -37.84 41.17
CA ARG A 328 4.23 -39.14 41.69
C ARG A 328 3.27 -39.15 42.89
N GLU A 329 2.08 -39.76 42.75
CA GLU A 329 1.77 -41.20 42.93
C GLU A 329 0.24 -41.48 42.83
N ASP A 330 -0.12 -42.74 42.61
CA ASP A 330 -1.44 -43.33 42.36
C ASP A 330 -2.47 -43.17 43.51
N SER A 331 -3.76 -43.01 43.16
CA SER A 331 -4.90 -43.81 43.70
C SER A 331 -6.28 -43.26 43.29
N SER A 332 -7.12 -44.13 42.72
CA SER A 332 -8.59 -44.06 42.78
C SER A 332 -9.08 -44.92 43.97
N PRO A 333 -10.37 -44.93 44.42
CA PRO A 333 -11.60 -44.44 43.79
C PRO A 333 -12.64 -43.79 44.75
N ALA A 334 -13.75 -43.27 44.20
CA ALA A 334 -15.15 -43.57 44.59
C ALA A 334 -16.12 -42.39 44.29
N ALA A 335 -17.22 -42.72 43.60
CA ALA A 335 -18.39 -41.86 43.43
C ALA A 335 -19.38 -42.03 44.60
N PRO A 336 -20.26 -41.05 44.83
CA PRO A 336 -21.68 -41.39 44.77
C PRO A 336 -22.55 -40.37 44.01
N SER A 337 -23.69 -40.89 43.55
CA SER A 337 -24.65 -40.38 42.57
C SER A 337 -25.70 -39.36 43.15
N PRO A 338 -26.84 -39.09 42.49
CA PRO A 338 -27.14 -37.77 41.91
C PRO A 338 -28.29 -37.03 42.62
N VAL A 339 -28.29 -35.68 42.58
CA VAL A 339 -29.43 -34.88 43.04
C VAL A 339 -30.02 -34.06 41.89
N LYS A 340 -31.33 -34.25 41.70
CA LYS A 340 -32.21 -33.66 40.68
C LYS A 340 -32.17 -32.11 40.70
N PRO A 341 -32.19 -31.43 39.53
CA PRO A 341 -32.46 -30.00 39.51
C PRO A 341 -33.98 -29.75 39.56
N SER A 342 -34.40 -28.98 40.56
CA SER A 342 -35.77 -28.48 40.68
C SER A 342 -36.00 -27.35 39.68
N ARG A 343 -37.23 -27.31 39.15
CA ARG A 343 -37.76 -26.25 38.30
C ARG A 343 -37.97 -24.98 39.13
N THR A 344 -37.25 -23.91 38.79
CA THR A 344 -37.77 -22.54 38.84
C THR A 344 -37.25 -21.79 37.63
N ALA A 345 -38.13 -21.65 36.63
CA ALA A 345 -37.91 -20.80 35.48
C ALA A 345 -38.07 -19.34 35.90
N ALA A 346 -36.96 -18.66 36.19
CA ALA A 346 -36.91 -17.21 36.16
C ALA A 346 -36.60 -16.79 34.71
N LYS A 347 -37.56 -16.14 34.07
CA LYS A 347 -37.37 -15.47 32.78
C LYS A 347 -36.23 -14.45 32.96
N ALA A 348 -35.07 -14.73 32.36
CA ALA A 348 -34.06 -13.70 32.16
C ALA A 348 -34.61 -12.74 31.08
N GLU A 349 -35.11 -11.59 31.52
CA GLU A 349 -35.44 -10.48 30.64
C GLU A 349 -34.17 -10.06 29.89
N ARG A 350 -34.26 -10.01 28.56
CA ARG A 350 -33.24 -9.37 27.74
C ARG A 350 -33.15 -7.91 28.20
N PRO A 351 -31.95 -7.35 28.39
CA PRO A 351 -31.84 -5.93 28.70
C PRO A 351 -32.48 -5.14 27.56
N THR A 352 -33.57 -4.43 27.89
CA THR A 352 -34.13 -3.39 27.02
C THR A 352 -33.02 -2.43 26.64
N PRO A 353 -32.93 -1.98 25.37
CA PRO A 353 -32.00 -0.92 25.02
C PRO A 353 -32.18 0.22 26.01
N LEU A 354 -31.09 0.66 26.63
CA LEU A 354 -31.09 1.90 27.38
C LEU A 354 -31.63 2.99 26.45
N ASP A 355 -32.85 3.44 26.71
CA ASP A 355 -33.38 4.68 26.15
C ASP A 355 -32.47 5.81 26.64
N PHE A 356 -31.35 6.02 25.94
CA PHE A 356 -30.66 7.30 25.94
C PHE A 356 -31.62 8.28 25.26
N VAL A 357 -32.59 8.77 26.02
CA VAL A 357 -33.29 10.01 25.69
C VAL A 357 -32.25 11.11 25.85
N TYR A 358 -31.51 11.39 24.78
CA TYR A 358 -30.89 12.70 24.64
C TYR A 358 -32.03 13.72 24.73
N PRO A 359 -31.99 14.71 25.64
CA PRO A 359 -32.93 15.80 25.63
C PRO A 359 -32.55 16.77 24.50
N PHE A 360 -32.48 16.28 23.27
CA PHE A 360 -32.46 17.12 22.09
C PHE A 360 -33.92 17.38 21.72
N THR A 361 -34.55 18.33 22.41
CA THR A 361 -35.84 18.82 21.94
C THR A 361 -35.60 19.45 20.58
N SER A 362 -36.31 18.96 19.56
CA SER A 362 -36.35 19.49 18.19
C SER A 362 -36.90 20.93 18.12
N ALA A 363 -37.07 21.59 19.26
CA ALA A 363 -37.65 22.93 19.41
C ALA A 363 -36.90 24.02 18.62
N GLY A 364 -35.61 23.83 18.32
CA GLY A 364 -34.84 24.74 17.45
C GLY A 364 -35.02 24.49 15.95
N TYR A 365 -35.28 23.26 15.52
CA TYR A 365 -35.43 22.91 14.10
C TYR A 365 -36.87 23.14 13.64
N ARG A 366 -37.15 24.33 13.09
CA ARG A 366 -38.47 24.62 12.49
C ARG A 366 -38.66 23.76 11.23
N ASN A 367 -39.61 22.83 11.29
CA ASN A 367 -39.89 21.82 10.25
C ASN A 367 -40.62 22.38 9.00
N GLN A 368 -40.36 23.63 8.63
CA GLN A 368 -41.02 24.29 7.51
C GLN A 368 -40.09 24.28 6.28
N PRO A 369 -40.50 23.68 5.15
CA PRO A 369 -39.65 23.58 3.96
C PRO A 369 -39.47 24.93 3.26
N ILE A 370 -38.34 25.11 2.58
CA ILE A 370 -38.11 26.17 1.59
C ILE A 370 -38.43 25.61 0.19
N VAL A 371 -39.17 26.37 -0.63
CA VAL A 371 -39.50 25.98 -2.00
C VAL A 371 -38.50 26.63 -2.95
N MET A 372 -37.74 25.82 -3.68
CA MET A 372 -36.75 26.29 -4.65
C MET A 372 -37.16 25.88 -6.07
N ARG A 373 -36.79 26.69 -7.06
CA ARG A 373 -36.94 26.36 -8.48
C ARG A 373 -35.87 25.35 -8.89
N THR A 374 -36.29 24.25 -9.51
CA THR A 374 -35.41 23.14 -9.92
C THR A 374 -35.32 22.98 -11.44
N SER A 375 -36.19 23.64 -12.20
CA SER A 375 -36.02 23.86 -13.65
C SER A 375 -36.87 25.07 -14.08
N HIS A 376 -36.89 25.42 -15.36
CA HIS A 376 -37.79 26.46 -15.89
C HIS A 376 -39.28 26.22 -15.56
N LYS A 377 -39.70 24.97 -15.29
CA LYS A 377 -41.10 24.60 -15.04
C LYS A 377 -41.35 23.82 -13.74
N THR A 378 -40.31 23.51 -12.95
CA THR A 378 -40.46 22.67 -11.75
C THR A 378 -39.90 23.35 -10.51
N THR A 379 -40.55 23.09 -9.37
CA THR A 379 -40.09 23.48 -8.02
C THR A 379 -40.02 22.25 -7.13
N SER A 380 -39.22 22.31 -6.07
CA SER A 380 -39.10 21.25 -5.07
C SER A 380 -38.92 21.84 -3.68
N LYS A 381 -39.30 21.06 -2.66
CA LYS A 381 -39.22 21.43 -1.25
C LYS A 381 -37.91 20.92 -0.65
N PHE A 382 -37.20 21.78 0.08
CA PHE A 382 -35.95 21.46 0.78
C PHE A 382 -36.06 21.82 2.26
N GLY A 383 -35.29 21.17 3.13
CA GLY A 383 -35.14 21.62 4.52
C GLY A 383 -34.31 22.90 4.58
N ARG A 384 -34.69 23.88 5.41
CA ARG A 384 -33.97 25.17 5.53
C ARG A 384 -32.53 25.00 5.97
N PHE A 385 -32.36 24.32 7.11
CA PHE A 385 -31.04 24.02 7.67
C PHE A 385 -30.20 23.21 6.68
N TRP A 386 -30.78 22.17 6.05
CA TRP A 386 -30.11 21.39 5.01
C TRP A 386 -29.65 22.26 3.84
N LEU A 387 -30.49 23.16 3.34
CA LEU A 387 -30.13 24.01 2.21
C LEU A 387 -29.03 25.01 2.61
N ARG A 388 -29.09 25.61 3.80
CA ARG A 388 -28.05 26.51 4.32
C ARG A 388 -26.71 25.80 4.51
N ASP A 389 -26.76 24.61 5.10
CA ASP A 389 -25.61 23.76 5.39
C ASP A 389 -24.93 23.27 4.10
N ASN A 390 -25.71 23.03 3.04
CA ASN A 390 -25.21 22.57 1.73
C ASN A 390 -25.08 23.70 0.70
N CYS A 391 -24.78 24.92 1.14
CA CYS A 391 -24.46 26.06 0.27
C CYS A 391 -23.26 25.76 -0.64
N GLN A 392 -23.34 26.12 -1.93
CA GLN A 392 -22.29 25.86 -2.92
C GLN A 392 -21.31 27.03 -3.13
N CYS A 393 -21.31 28.04 -2.24
CA CYS A 393 -20.37 29.16 -2.33
C CYS A 393 -18.95 28.76 -1.88
N SER A 394 -17.94 29.52 -2.30
CA SER A 394 -16.53 29.23 -1.98
C SER A 394 -16.17 29.30 -0.48
N LYS A 395 -17.04 29.88 0.36
CA LYS A 395 -16.88 29.88 1.82
C LYS A 395 -17.37 28.59 2.47
N CYS A 396 -18.34 27.92 1.85
CA CYS A 396 -18.97 26.70 2.38
C CYS A 396 -18.42 25.43 1.74
N VAL A 397 -17.93 25.52 0.51
CA VAL A 397 -17.30 24.43 -0.24
C VAL A 397 -15.99 24.93 -0.81
N HIS A 398 -14.89 24.27 -0.48
CA HIS A 398 -13.57 24.63 -0.99
C HIS A 398 -13.56 24.54 -2.52
N PRO A 399 -13.09 25.58 -3.25
CA PRO A 399 -13.20 25.65 -4.71
C PRO A 399 -12.48 24.49 -5.43
N ASP A 400 -11.31 24.07 -4.92
CA ASP A 400 -10.51 23.01 -5.56
C ASP A 400 -10.91 21.59 -5.13
N THR A 401 -10.96 21.33 -3.81
CA THR A 401 -11.23 19.98 -3.28
C THR A 401 -12.70 19.60 -3.31
N ARG A 402 -13.60 20.59 -3.43
CA ARG A 402 -15.07 20.43 -3.37
C ARG A 402 -15.57 19.82 -2.05
N GLN A 403 -14.73 19.86 -1.02
CA GLN A 403 -15.09 19.44 0.33
C GLN A 403 -15.77 20.59 1.07
N ARG A 404 -16.65 20.24 2.01
CA ARG A 404 -17.29 21.19 2.92
C ARG A 404 -16.22 21.91 3.75
N SER A 405 -16.28 23.23 3.78
CA SER A 405 -15.43 24.10 4.61
C SER A 405 -16.21 24.76 5.75
N SER A 406 -17.54 24.78 5.69
CA SER A 406 -18.37 25.29 6.78
C SER A 406 -18.51 24.25 7.90
N ASP A 407 -18.34 24.69 9.14
CA ASP A 407 -18.75 23.92 10.31
C ASP A 407 -20.28 23.88 10.41
N THR A 408 -20.86 22.70 10.22
CA THR A 408 -22.31 22.49 10.27
C THR A 408 -22.91 22.94 11.60
N PHE A 409 -22.18 22.76 12.71
CA PHE A 409 -22.70 23.07 14.04
C PHE A 409 -22.47 24.52 14.48
N SER A 410 -21.76 25.32 13.68
CA SER A 410 -21.74 26.78 13.84
C SER A 410 -22.96 27.48 13.21
N ILE A 411 -23.76 26.76 12.40
CA ILE A 411 -24.98 27.29 11.79
C ILE A 411 -26.10 27.32 12.84
N PRO A 412 -26.77 28.47 13.06
CA PRO A 412 -27.89 28.55 13.99
C PRO A 412 -29.00 27.52 13.64
N PRO A 413 -29.51 26.72 14.60
CA PRO A 413 -30.55 25.72 14.35
C PRO A 413 -31.84 26.32 13.75
N ASP A 414 -32.12 27.59 14.06
CA ASP A 414 -33.27 28.35 13.62
C ASP A 414 -33.01 29.19 12.35
N VAL A 415 -31.91 28.96 11.62
CA VAL A 415 -31.55 29.71 10.41
C VAL A 415 -32.66 29.69 9.36
N ASN A 416 -32.99 30.87 8.82
CA ASN A 416 -34.08 31.06 7.87
C ASN A 416 -33.61 31.80 6.62
N PRO A 417 -34.19 31.49 5.44
CA PRO A 417 -33.98 32.30 4.25
C PRO A 417 -34.74 33.63 4.40
N GLU A 418 -34.05 34.76 4.28
CA GLU A 418 -34.65 36.09 4.29
C GLU A 418 -35.08 36.52 2.89
N LYS A 419 -34.28 36.16 1.87
CA LYS A 419 -34.55 36.51 0.48
C LYS A 419 -33.99 35.47 -0.48
N ILE A 420 -34.73 35.21 -1.56
CA ILE A 420 -34.33 34.29 -2.63
C ILE A 420 -34.42 35.04 -3.96
N SER A 421 -33.34 35.01 -4.74
CA SER A 421 -33.28 35.56 -6.09
C SER A 421 -32.69 34.55 -7.07
N TYR A 422 -32.91 34.75 -8.37
CA TYR A 422 -32.44 33.84 -9.41
C TYR A 422 -31.76 34.65 -10.51
N GLU A 423 -30.52 34.28 -10.85
CA GLU A 423 -29.72 34.96 -11.86
C GLU A 423 -28.84 33.93 -12.58
N GLY A 424 -28.84 33.91 -13.92
CA GLY A 424 -27.92 33.05 -14.70
C GLY A 424 -28.04 31.54 -14.44
N GLY A 425 -29.22 31.03 -14.07
CA GLY A 425 -29.40 29.61 -13.71
C GLY A 425 -28.90 29.25 -12.31
N ILE A 426 -28.64 30.24 -11.46
CA ILE A 426 -28.22 30.11 -10.07
C ILE A 426 -29.28 30.76 -9.18
N ALA A 427 -29.66 30.10 -8.10
CA ALA A 427 -30.44 30.67 -7.02
C ALA A 427 -29.49 31.25 -5.95
N LYS A 428 -29.70 32.50 -5.57
CA LYS A 428 -28.99 33.18 -4.47
C LYS A 428 -29.95 33.32 -3.29
N VAL A 429 -29.51 32.93 -2.10
CA VAL A 429 -30.31 33.00 -0.87
C VAL A 429 -29.58 33.85 0.16
N GLU A 430 -30.22 34.90 0.65
CA GLU A 430 -29.77 35.67 1.82
C GLU A 430 -30.34 34.98 3.06
N TRP A 431 -29.48 34.61 4.01
CA TRP A 431 -29.82 33.85 5.21
C TRP A 431 -29.78 34.73 6.47
N SER A 432 -30.60 34.40 7.46
CA SER A 432 -30.74 35.16 8.72
C SER A 432 -29.50 35.17 9.62
N ASP A 433 -28.50 34.33 9.32
CA ASP A 433 -27.17 34.37 9.94
C ASP A 433 -26.22 35.35 9.23
N GLY A 434 -26.74 36.15 8.29
CA GLY A 434 -25.97 37.07 7.44
C GLY A 434 -25.24 36.39 6.28
N HIS A 435 -25.41 35.07 6.08
CA HIS A 435 -24.74 34.35 4.99
C HIS A 435 -25.42 34.58 3.64
N GLN A 436 -24.62 34.70 2.57
CA GLN A 436 -25.10 34.72 1.20
C GLN A 436 -24.83 33.37 0.52
N GLY A 437 -25.88 32.58 0.37
CA GLY A 437 -25.83 31.26 -0.23
C GLY A 437 -26.03 31.27 -1.74
N VAL A 438 -25.41 30.30 -2.41
CA VAL A 438 -25.46 30.14 -3.88
C VAL A 438 -25.78 28.69 -4.22
N TYR A 439 -26.74 28.47 -5.13
CA TYR A 439 -27.26 27.16 -5.50
C TYR A 439 -27.54 27.07 -7.01
N PRO A 440 -26.76 26.31 -7.79
CA PRO A 440 -27.09 26.06 -9.19
C PRO A 440 -28.47 25.40 -9.33
N VAL A 441 -29.32 25.88 -10.25
CA VAL A 441 -30.68 25.33 -10.45
C VAL A 441 -30.63 23.86 -10.90
N ARG A 442 -29.59 23.46 -11.64
CA ARG A 442 -29.37 22.07 -12.05
C ARG A 442 -29.10 21.14 -10.87
N TRP A 443 -28.32 21.60 -9.87
CA TRP A 443 -28.06 20.87 -8.62
C TRP A 443 -29.35 20.57 -7.85
N LEU A 444 -30.38 21.41 -8.00
CA LEU A 444 -31.68 21.23 -7.36
C LEU A 444 -32.61 20.23 -8.08
N SER A 445 -32.23 19.69 -9.25
CA SER A 445 -33.11 18.89 -10.13
C SER A 445 -32.80 17.39 -10.09
N ASN A 446 -33.83 16.54 -10.31
CA ASN A 446 -33.71 15.07 -10.36
C ASN A 446 -34.52 14.53 -11.56
N LEU A 447 -34.06 13.50 -12.35
CA LEU A 447 -34.85 12.74 -13.40
C LEU A 447 -34.73 11.16 -13.37
N ALA A 448 -35.80 10.35 -13.57
CA ALA A 448 -35.88 8.89 -13.23
C ALA A 448 -35.53 7.83 -14.34
N PRO A 449 -35.23 6.52 -14.04
CA PRO A 449 -34.67 5.58 -15.05
C PRO A 449 -35.27 4.13 -15.15
N LYS A 450 -34.65 3.28 -16.01
CA LYS A 450 -34.74 1.79 -16.15
C LYS A 450 -33.42 1.15 -16.65
N PHE A 451 -33.11 -0.11 -16.28
CA PHE A 451 -31.95 -0.94 -16.71
C PHE A 451 -32.24 -1.86 -17.94
N ILE A 452 -31.20 -2.46 -18.56
CA ILE A 452 -31.29 -3.42 -19.70
C ILE A 452 -30.73 -4.79 -19.28
N THR A 453 -31.47 -5.88 -19.55
CA THR A 453 -31.05 -7.29 -19.34
C THR A 453 -30.68 -7.95 -20.68
N HIS A 454 -29.67 -8.82 -20.70
CA HIS A 454 -29.16 -9.46 -21.93
C HIS A 454 -29.80 -10.83 -22.22
N ASN A 455 -29.85 -11.22 -23.50
CA ASN A 455 -30.36 -12.51 -23.96
C ASN A 455 -29.21 -13.53 -24.11
N PRO A 456 -29.24 -14.67 -23.40
CA PRO A 456 -28.22 -15.73 -23.47
C PRO A 456 -28.05 -16.38 -24.86
N GLU A 457 -29.04 -16.26 -25.75
CA GLU A 457 -28.97 -16.79 -27.12
C GLU A 457 -28.21 -15.87 -28.09
N SER A 458 -27.66 -14.75 -27.62
CA SER A 458 -26.91 -13.81 -28.46
C SER A 458 -25.55 -14.38 -28.86
N THR A 459 -25.27 -14.42 -30.17
CA THR A 459 -23.93 -14.71 -30.71
C THR A 459 -23.04 -13.47 -30.81
N SER A 460 -23.55 -12.30 -30.39
CA SER A 460 -22.84 -11.03 -30.39
C SER A 460 -22.61 -10.59 -28.94
N TYR A 461 -21.35 -10.68 -28.50
CA TYR A 461 -20.92 -10.24 -27.18
C TYR A 461 -20.35 -8.82 -27.23
N PRO A 462 -20.41 -8.05 -26.12
CA PRO A 462 -19.76 -6.75 -26.04
C PRO A 462 -18.25 -6.90 -26.22
N ILE A 463 -17.73 -6.36 -27.33
CA ILE A 463 -16.30 -6.41 -27.68
C ILE A 463 -15.81 -4.98 -27.94
N VAL A 464 -14.63 -4.66 -27.43
CA VAL A 464 -13.87 -3.46 -27.79
C VAL A 464 -12.47 -3.83 -28.27
N LEU A 465 -11.81 -2.92 -28.99
CA LEU A 465 -10.43 -3.10 -29.44
C LEU A 465 -9.47 -2.47 -28.43
N TYR A 466 -8.39 -3.18 -28.12
CA TYR A 466 -7.32 -2.72 -27.22
C TYR A 466 -6.81 -1.33 -27.61
N GLU A 467 -6.51 -1.12 -28.89
CA GLU A 467 -6.02 0.17 -29.42
C GLU A 467 -6.97 1.34 -29.12
N ASN A 468 -8.28 1.13 -29.23
CA ASN A 468 -9.27 2.18 -28.96
C ASN A 468 -9.29 2.57 -27.47
N VAL A 469 -9.19 1.58 -26.59
CA VAL A 469 -9.16 1.78 -25.13
C VAL A 469 -7.88 2.51 -24.70
N MET A 470 -6.75 2.14 -25.31
CA MET A 470 -5.45 2.71 -24.97
C MET A 470 -5.24 4.11 -25.55
N SER A 471 -5.79 4.39 -26.73
CA SER A 471 -5.57 5.67 -27.43
C SER A 471 -6.43 6.84 -26.93
N SER A 472 -7.55 6.58 -26.24
CA SER A 472 -8.47 7.65 -25.85
C SER A 472 -9.30 7.36 -24.59
N ASP A 473 -9.69 8.43 -23.90
CA ASP A 473 -10.64 8.34 -22.79
C ASP A 473 -12.07 8.03 -23.24
N GLU A 474 -12.40 8.29 -24.51
CA GLU A 474 -13.68 7.88 -25.11
C GLU A 474 -13.75 6.37 -25.34
N GLY A 475 -12.67 5.76 -25.86
CA GLY A 475 -12.58 4.30 -25.98
C GLY A 475 -12.60 3.60 -24.62
N LEU A 476 -11.92 4.18 -23.62
CA LEU A 476 -12.03 3.71 -22.23
C LEU A 476 -13.46 3.86 -21.69
N ARG A 477 -14.11 5.01 -21.88
CA ARG A 477 -15.51 5.24 -21.47
C ARG A 477 -16.42 4.19 -22.04
N GLU A 478 -16.28 3.88 -23.32
CA GLU A 478 -17.10 2.88 -24.01
C GLU A 478 -16.86 1.49 -23.44
N TRP A 479 -15.60 1.09 -23.22
CA TRP A 479 -15.30 -0.19 -22.57
C TRP A 479 -15.95 -0.33 -21.20
N LEU A 480 -15.81 0.68 -20.33
CA LEU A 480 -16.44 0.68 -19.00
C LEU A 480 -17.98 0.70 -19.09
N HIS A 481 -18.53 1.36 -20.10
CA HIS A 481 -19.97 1.39 -20.36
C HIS A 481 -20.51 0.00 -20.69
N GLN A 482 -19.81 -0.74 -21.55
CA GLN A 482 -20.16 -2.11 -21.92
C GLN A 482 -20.12 -3.04 -20.70
N ILE A 483 -19.07 -2.97 -19.88
CA ILE A 483 -18.98 -3.74 -18.62
C ILE A 483 -20.16 -3.41 -17.70
N TYR A 484 -20.46 -2.13 -17.50
CA TYR A 484 -21.56 -1.73 -16.60
C TYR A 484 -22.93 -2.21 -17.09
N LEU A 485 -23.21 -2.11 -18.40
CA LEU A 485 -24.50 -2.52 -18.96
C LEU A 485 -24.65 -4.04 -19.00
N HIS A 486 -23.64 -4.74 -19.50
CA HIS A 486 -23.73 -6.17 -19.80
C HIS A 486 -23.22 -7.06 -18.65
N GLY A 487 -22.47 -6.50 -17.70
CA GLY A 487 -21.77 -7.23 -16.67
C GLY A 487 -20.42 -7.78 -17.12
N PHE A 488 -20.09 -7.76 -18.42
CA PHE A 488 -18.81 -8.21 -18.95
C PHE A 488 -18.48 -7.54 -20.29
N CYS A 489 -17.23 -7.61 -20.71
CA CYS A 489 -16.78 -7.18 -22.03
C CYS A 489 -15.49 -7.91 -22.43
N PHE A 490 -15.36 -8.24 -23.71
CA PHE A 490 -14.12 -8.72 -24.30
C PHE A 490 -13.28 -7.57 -24.85
N VAL A 491 -11.96 -7.70 -24.73
CA VAL A 491 -11.00 -6.79 -25.34
C VAL A 491 -10.12 -7.59 -26.29
N LYS A 492 -10.19 -7.26 -27.58
CA LYS A 492 -9.41 -7.94 -28.64
C LYS A 492 -8.19 -7.13 -29.07
N GLY A 493 -7.17 -7.84 -29.53
CA GLY A 493 -5.94 -7.25 -30.08
C GLY A 493 -4.98 -6.76 -29.02
N ILE A 494 -5.03 -7.35 -27.81
CA ILE A 494 -4.04 -7.09 -26.78
C ILE A 494 -2.74 -7.81 -27.20
N PRO A 495 -1.57 -7.16 -27.11
CA PRO A 495 -0.30 -7.87 -27.20
C PRO A 495 -0.26 -9.05 -26.21
N VAL A 496 0.28 -10.18 -26.64
CA VAL A 496 0.26 -11.44 -25.88
C VAL A 496 1.36 -11.44 -24.80
N ASP A 497 1.28 -10.46 -23.90
CA ASP A 497 2.18 -10.29 -22.76
C ASP A 497 1.45 -9.77 -21.50
N PRO A 498 1.97 -10.12 -20.30
CA PRO A 498 1.47 -9.62 -19.02
C PRO A 498 1.41 -8.09 -18.93
N GLU A 499 2.45 -7.40 -19.41
CA GLU A 499 2.65 -5.96 -19.27
C GLU A 499 1.53 -5.15 -19.91
N SER A 500 1.15 -5.50 -21.15
CA SER A 500 0.09 -4.82 -21.90
C SER A 500 -1.27 -4.99 -21.23
N THR A 501 -1.50 -6.16 -20.64
CA THR A 501 -2.73 -6.47 -19.87
C THR A 501 -2.78 -5.68 -18.57
N LYS A 502 -1.63 -5.56 -17.89
CA LYS A 502 -1.49 -4.76 -16.68
C LYS A 502 -1.78 -3.29 -16.97
N THR A 503 -1.19 -2.72 -18.03
CA THR A 503 -1.44 -1.33 -18.43
C THR A 503 -2.90 -1.11 -18.86
N LEU A 504 -3.55 -2.11 -19.48
CA LEU A 504 -4.98 -2.06 -19.79
C LEU A 504 -5.84 -1.93 -18.52
N LEU A 505 -5.57 -2.73 -17.48
CA LEU A 505 -6.25 -2.60 -16.18
C LEU A 505 -5.97 -1.24 -15.52
N GLU A 506 -4.73 -0.77 -15.60
CA GLU A 506 -4.30 0.53 -15.03
C GLU A 506 -4.95 1.75 -15.72
N ARG A 507 -5.52 1.60 -16.93
CA ARG A 507 -6.38 2.63 -17.56
C ARG A 507 -7.69 2.85 -16.78
N ILE A 508 -8.19 1.82 -16.10
CA ILE A 508 -9.37 1.92 -15.23
C ILE A 508 -8.96 2.58 -13.92
N ALA A 509 -8.08 1.91 -13.17
CA ALA A 509 -7.59 2.31 -11.86
C ALA A 509 -6.39 1.42 -11.48
N PHE A 510 -5.80 1.67 -10.30
CA PHE A 510 -4.78 0.77 -9.77
C PHE A 510 -5.33 -0.65 -9.55
N ILE A 511 -4.47 -1.65 -9.75
CA ILE A 511 -4.81 -3.06 -9.54
C ILE A 511 -4.86 -3.36 -8.04
N ARG A 512 -5.96 -3.97 -7.58
CA ARG A 512 -6.14 -4.35 -6.17
C ARG A 512 -5.14 -5.44 -5.79
N HIS A 513 -4.27 -5.15 -4.84
CA HIS A 513 -3.40 -6.14 -4.25
C HIS A 513 -4.18 -7.03 -3.28
N THR A 514 -3.94 -8.34 -3.34
CA THR A 514 -4.56 -9.37 -2.51
C THR A 514 -3.47 -10.24 -1.86
N HIS A 515 -3.85 -11.22 -1.04
CA HIS A 515 -2.90 -12.21 -0.51
C HIS A 515 -2.34 -13.15 -1.59
N TYR A 516 -2.92 -13.16 -2.79
CA TYR A 516 -2.36 -13.80 -3.98
C TYR A 516 -1.42 -12.90 -4.79
N GLY A 517 -1.15 -11.67 -4.32
CA GLY A 517 -0.39 -10.65 -5.03
C GLY A 517 -1.28 -9.60 -5.72
N GLY A 518 -0.67 -8.79 -6.60
CA GLY A 518 -1.33 -7.74 -7.36
C GLY A 518 -1.81 -8.23 -8.73
N PHE A 519 -1.06 -7.90 -9.78
CA PHE A 519 -1.24 -8.49 -11.09
C PHE A 519 -0.66 -9.90 -11.09
N TRP A 520 -1.45 -10.88 -11.50
CA TRP A 520 -1.05 -12.28 -11.54
C TRP A 520 -0.78 -12.74 -12.96
N ASP A 521 0.20 -13.63 -13.10
CA ASP A 521 0.58 -14.33 -14.32
C ASP A 521 0.96 -15.74 -13.88
N PHE A 522 0.12 -16.71 -14.26
CA PHE A 522 0.21 -18.05 -13.73
C PHE A 522 -0.04 -19.13 -14.77
N THR A 523 0.47 -20.31 -14.45
CA THR A 523 0.10 -21.59 -15.07
C THR A 523 -0.54 -22.45 -13.98
N ALA A 524 -1.29 -23.51 -14.33
CA ALA A 524 -1.81 -24.45 -13.34
C ALA A 524 -0.67 -25.28 -12.73
N ASP A 525 0.04 -24.70 -11.76
CA ASP A 525 1.20 -25.29 -11.07
C ASP A 525 1.00 -25.39 -9.54
N LEU A 526 -0.21 -25.09 -9.04
CA LEU A 526 -0.58 -25.10 -7.62
C LEU A 526 0.30 -24.21 -6.72
N THR A 527 0.98 -23.20 -7.28
CA THR A 527 1.85 -22.28 -6.53
C THR A 527 1.10 -21.54 -5.41
N PHE A 528 -0.20 -21.27 -5.60
CA PHE A 528 -1.12 -20.86 -4.56
C PHE A 528 -2.11 -21.99 -4.30
N LYS A 529 -2.29 -22.39 -3.03
CA LYS A 529 -3.16 -23.51 -2.59
C LYS A 529 -4.66 -23.18 -2.76
N ASP A 530 -5.06 -22.86 -3.97
CA ASP A 530 -6.40 -22.44 -4.39
C ASP A 530 -6.85 -23.29 -5.60
N THR A 531 -8.14 -23.61 -5.66
CA THR A 531 -8.72 -24.46 -6.72
C THR A 531 -8.65 -23.81 -8.11
N ALA A 532 -8.46 -22.49 -8.18
CA ALA A 532 -8.15 -21.78 -9.42
C ALA A 532 -6.85 -22.27 -10.10
N TYR A 533 -5.91 -22.87 -9.36
CA TYR A 533 -4.61 -23.34 -9.86
C TYR A 533 -4.57 -24.84 -10.20
N THR A 534 -5.73 -25.52 -10.22
CA THR A 534 -5.86 -26.90 -10.72
C THR A 534 -6.25 -26.93 -12.21
N THR A 535 -6.25 -28.12 -12.83
CA THR A 535 -6.81 -28.34 -14.18
C THR A 535 -8.29 -28.74 -14.17
N GLU A 536 -8.90 -28.80 -12.98
CA GLU A 536 -10.25 -29.31 -12.77
C GLU A 536 -11.32 -28.31 -13.23
N PHE A 537 -12.52 -28.84 -13.46
CA PHE A 537 -13.73 -28.06 -13.71
C PHE A 537 -14.03 -27.10 -12.54
N LEU A 538 -14.36 -25.86 -12.86
CA LEU A 538 -14.87 -24.89 -11.90
C LEU A 538 -16.27 -24.44 -12.31
N GLY A 539 -17.25 -24.72 -11.45
CA GLY A 539 -18.63 -24.27 -11.66
C GLY A 539 -18.77 -22.77 -11.54
N ALA A 540 -19.95 -22.23 -11.88
CA ALA A 540 -20.21 -20.80 -11.80
C ALA A 540 -20.05 -20.27 -10.36
N HIS A 541 -19.17 -19.29 -10.16
CA HIS A 541 -18.88 -18.64 -8.88
C HIS A 541 -18.52 -17.16 -9.04
N THR A 542 -18.52 -16.42 -7.93
CA THR A 542 -17.95 -15.07 -7.78
C THR A 542 -16.71 -15.15 -6.90
N ASP A 543 -15.65 -14.44 -7.25
CA ASP A 543 -14.39 -14.47 -6.50
C ASP A 543 -14.42 -13.61 -5.24
N ASN A 544 -13.55 -13.99 -4.30
CA ASN A 544 -13.27 -13.26 -3.07
C ASN A 544 -14.48 -13.06 -2.16
N THR A 545 -15.37 -14.04 -2.05
CA THR A 545 -16.54 -13.93 -1.16
C THR A 545 -16.14 -13.82 0.31
N TYR A 546 -14.93 -14.31 0.65
CA TYR A 546 -14.27 -14.19 1.95
C TYR A 546 -13.72 -12.80 2.29
N PHE A 547 -13.66 -11.84 1.36
CA PHE A 547 -13.36 -10.44 1.71
C PHE A 547 -14.61 -9.74 2.22
N THR A 548 -14.46 -8.82 3.18
CA THR A 548 -15.52 -7.88 3.56
C THR A 548 -16.04 -7.11 2.34
N ASP A 549 -15.09 -6.63 1.54
CA ASP A 549 -15.28 -5.93 0.26
C ASP A 549 -14.65 -6.75 -0.89
N PRO A 550 -15.42 -7.59 -1.61
CA PRO A 550 -14.93 -8.36 -2.75
C PRO A 550 -14.53 -7.45 -3.91
N ALA A 551 -13.56 -7.86 -4.72
CA ALA A 551 -13.20 -7.15 -5.93
C ALA A 551 -14.42 -7.00 -6.88
N ARG A 552 -14.57 -5.84 -7.51
CA ARG A 552 -15.71 -5.56 -8.39
C ARG A 552 -15.46 -6.02 -9.81
N LEU A 553 -14.28 -5.75 -10.36
CA LEU A 553 -13.90 -6.26 -11.67
C LEU A 553 -12.80 -7.29 -11.55
N GLN A 554 -12.85 -8.29 -12.42
CA GLN A 554 -11.81 -9.28 -12.63
C GLN A 554 -11.59 -9.45 -14.13
N LEU A 555 -10.32 -9.52 -14.52
CA LEU A 555 -9.93 -9.71 -15.91
C LEU A 555 -9.11 -11.00 -16.05
N PHE A 556 -9.44 -11.80 -17.07
CA PHE A 556 -8.65 -12.94 -17.54
C PHE A 556 -8.15 -12.67 -18.95
N HIS A 557 -6.84 -12.77 -19.17
CA HIS A 557 -6.22 -12.78 -20.49
C HIS A 557 -5.47 -14.09 -20.71
N LEU A 558 -5.85 -14.81 -21.77
CA LEU A 558 -5.11 -15.99 -22.20
C LEU A 558 -3.84 -15.58 -22.94
N LEU A 559 -2.69 -16.05 -22.46
CA LEU A 559 -1.40 -15.82 -23.14
C LEU A 559 -1.01 -17.01 -24.00
N SER A 560 -1.26 -18.23 -23.54
CA SER A 560 -1.03 -19.44 -24.33
C SER A 560 -1.82 -20.62 -23.77
N HIS A 561 -2.21 -21.53 -24.65
CA HIS A 561 -2.70 -22.87 -24.31
C HIS A 561 -2.07 -23.85 -25.30
N THR A 562 -1.06 -24.60 -24.86
CA THR A 562 -0.33 -25.55 -25.72
C THR A 562 -0.50 -26.97 -25.22
N ASP A 563 -0.38 -27.93 -26.13
CA ASP A 563 -0.31 -29.36 -25.80
C ASP A 563 -1.54 -29.89 -25.04
N GLY A 564 -2.73 -29.34 -25.30
CA GLY A 564 -3.98 -29.81 -24.71
C GLY A 564 -5.22 -29.03 -25.17
N ASP A 565 -6.37 -29.44 -24.66
CA ASP A 565 -7.71 -28.98 -25.05
C ASP A 565 -8.52 -28.49 -23.84
N GLY A 566 -9.67 -27.88 -24.09
CA GLY A 566 -10.61 -27.42 -23.07
C GLY A 566 -10.30 -26.03 -22.52
N GLY A 567 -10.66 -25.79 -21.26
CA GLY A 567 -10.42 -24.51 -20.57
C GLY A 567 -11.31 -23.37 -21.05
N ALA A 568 -12.49 -23.72 -21.60
CA ALA A 568 -13.51 -22.77 -22.02
C ALA A 568 -14.02 -22.00 -20.80
N SER A 569 -14.15 -20.68 -20.92
CA SER A 569 -14.67 -19.80 -19.88
C SER A 569 -16.19 -19.88 -19.82
N LEU A 570 -16.73 -19.98 -18.61
CA LEU A 570 -18.15 -19.91 -18.31
C LEU A 570 -18.49 -18.52 -17.79
N LEU A 571 -19.63 -17.96 -18.21
CA LEU A 571 -20.26 -16.79 -17.62
C LEU A 571 -21.76 -17.04 -17.39
N VAL A 572 -22.28 -16.55 -16.27
CA VAL A 572 -23.72 -16.57 -15.94
C VAL A 572 -24.11 -15.22 -15.33
N ASP A 573 -25.16 -14.59 -15.85
CA ASP A 573 -25.70 -13.36 -15.25
C ASP A 573 -26.46 -13.69 -13.96
N GLY A 574 -25.79 -13.51 -12.82
CA GLY A 574 -26.34 -13.81 -11.50
C GLY A 574 -27.57 -12.97 -11.14
N PHE A 575 -27.69 -11.75 -11.68
CA PHE A 575 -28.87 -10.91 -11.45
C PHE A 575 -30.09 -11.45 -12.21
N GLN A 576 -29.88 -11.91 -13.44
CA GLN A 576 -30.93 -12.59 -14.19
C GLN A 576 -31.31 -13.92 -13.52
N ALA A 577 -30.33 -14.71 -13.04
CA ALA A 577 -30.60 -15.94 -12.30
C ALA A 577 -31.42 -15.68 -11.02
N ALA A 578 -31.09 -14.64 -10.26
CA ALA A 578 -31.83 -14.24 -9.08
C ALA A 578 -33.25 -13.76 -9.42
N LYS A 579 -33.44 -13.08 -10.57
CA LYS A 579 -34.77 -12.69 -11.08
C LYS A 579 -35.62 -13.91 -11.44
N VAL A 580 -35.04 -14.91 -12.12
CA VAL A 580 -35.70 -16.18 -12.42
C VAL A 580 -36.09 -16.88 -11.13
N MET A 581 -35.17 -17.00 -10.16
CA MET A 581 -35.46 -17.58 -8.86
C MET A 581 -36.61 -16.87 -8.15
N ARG A 582 -36.63 -15.54 -8.16
CA ARG A 582 -37.69 -14.75 -7.54
C ARG A 582 -39.05 -15.01 -8.19
N ALA A 583 -39.09 -15.24 -9.49
CA ALA A 583 -40.32 -15.58 -10.21
C ALA A 583 -40.78 -17.03 -9.92
N GLU A 584 -39.84 -17.97 -9.88
CA GLU A 584 -40.13 -19.40 -9.65
C GLU A 584 -40.47 -19.72 -8.19
N ASN A 585 -39.74 -19.13 -7.23
CA ASN A 585 -39.93 -19.33 -5.81
C ASN A 585 -39.44 -18.12 -4.99
N PRO A 586 -40.33 -17.14 -4.70
CA PRO A 586 -40.00 -15.96 -3.92
C PRO A 586 -39.43 -16.26 -2.52
N GLN A 587 -39.87 -17.36 -1.89
CA GLN A 587 -39.41 -17.75 -0.56
C GLN A 587 -37.94 -18.18 -0.58
N ASN A 588 -37.54 -18.98 -1.57
CA ASN A 588 -36.14 -19.36 -1.74
C ASN A 588 -35.26 -18.14 -2.05
N TYR A 589 -35.74 -17.21 -2.88
CA TYR A 589 -35.05 -15.94 -3.12
C TYR A 589 -34.83 -15.16 -1.80
N GLN A 590 -35.89 -15.04 -0.99
CA GLN A 590 -35.84 -14.34 0.29
C GLN A 590 -34.83 -15.00 1.26
N VAL A 591 -34.83 -16.33 1.33
CA VAL A 591 -33.86 -17.07 2.17
C VAL A 591 -32.41 -16.74 1.79
N LEU A 592 -32.08 -16.66 0.49
CA LEU A 592 -30.75 -16.30 0.03
C LEU A 592 -30.40 -14.81 0.18
N ALA A 593 -31.40 -13.94 0.31
CA ALA A 593 -31.23 -12.52 0.57
C ALA A 593 -31.08 -12.17 2.06
N GLU A 594 -31.65 -12.99 2.95
CA GLU A 594 -31.72 -12.68 4.38
C GLU A 594 -30.77 -13.53 5.24
N THR A 595 -30.39 -14.74 4.80
CA THR A 595 -29.59 -15.66 5.61
C THR A 595 -28.10 -15.43 5.39
N PRO A 596 -27.36 -14.88 6.36
CA PRO A 596 -25.93 -14.64 6.20
C PRO A 596 -25.14 -15.96 6.26
N GLN A 597 -24.12 -16.07 5.41
CA GLN A 597 -23.24 -17.23 5.34
C GLN A 597 -21.81 -16.85 5.68
N PRO A 598 -21.06 -17.73 6.37
CA PRO A 598 -19.64 -17.55 6.60
C PRO A 598 -18.83 -17.99 5.36
N PHE A 599 -17.78 -17.23 5.08
CA PHE A 599 -16.83 -17.48 4.01
C PHE A 599 -15.41 -17.38 4.56
N HIS A 600 -14.46 -18.11 3.98
CA HIS A 600 -13.05 -18.03 4.36
C HIS A 600 -12.10 -18.30 3.19
N SER A 601 -10.89 -17.77 3.31
CA SER A 601 -9.71 -18.22 2.58
C SER A 601 -8.63 -18.56 3.59
N SER A 602 -8.32 -19.84 3.75
CA SER A 602 -7.38 -20.33 4.78
C SER A 602 -6.44 -21.44 4.28
N GLY A 603 -6.14 -21.45 2.99
CA GLY A 603 -5.26 -22.46 2.38
C GLY A 603 -3.77 -22.24 2.65
N ASN A 604 -3.35 -21.00 2.86
CA ASN A 604 -1.94 -20.64 3.14
C ASN A 604 -1.68 -20.59 4.64
N GLU A 605 -0.52 -21.09 5.10
CA GLU A 605 -0.21 -21.21 6.54
C GLU A 605 -0.27 -19.87 7.29
N ASP A 606 0.16 -18.79 6.63
CA ASP A 606 0.20 -17.45 7.22
C ASP A 606 -1.06 -16.61 6.93
N THR A 607 -2.09 -17.17 6.30
CA THR A 607 -3.27 -16.40 5.86
C THR A 607 -4.58 -17.12 6.17
N CYS A 608 -5.42 -16.48 6.98
CA CYS A 608 -6.81 -16.89 7.21
C CYS A 608 -7.70 -15.66 7.16
N ILE A 609 -8.42 -15.47 6.05
CA ILE A 609 -9.23 -14.28 5.79
C ILE A 609 -10.70 -14.65 5.90
N GLN A 610 -11.45 -13.82 6.61
CA GLN A 610 -12.90 -13.91 6.77
C GLN A 610 -13.48 -12.49 6.67
N PRO A 611 -14.71 -12.34 6.17
CA PRO A 611 -15.36 -11.03 6.12
C PRO A 611 -15.68 -10.54 7.54
N ALA A 612 -15.73 -9.22 7.73
CA ALA A 612 -16.00 -8.58 9.01
C ALA A 612 -17.37 -8.96 9.60
N GLU A 613 -18.32 -9.34 8.73
CA GLU A 613 -19.60 -9.94 9.09
C GLU A 613 -19.93 -11.05 8.09
N GLN A 614 -20.74 -12.03 8.52
CA GLN A 614 -21.34 -12.99 7.59
C GLN A 614 -22.29 -12.24 6.67
N MET A 615 -22.34 -12.63 5.39
CA MET A 615 -23.11 -11.92 4.36
C MET A 615 -24.06 -12.87 3.64
N PRO A 616 -25.27 -12.42 3.24
CA PRO A 616 -26.17 -13.24 2.42
C PRO A 616 -25.62 -13.39 0.99
N ILE A 617 -26.15 -14.37 0.26
CA ILE A 617 -25.80 -14.61 -1.15
C ILE A 617 -26.30 -13.45 -2.02
N PHE A 618 -27.52 -12.97 -1.77
CA PHE A 618 -28.11 -11.84 -2.47
C PHE A 618 -28.03 -10.59 -1.60
N LYS A 619 -27.07 -9.71 -1.85
CA LYS A 619 -27.02 -8.44 -1.14
C LYS A 619 -28.00 -7.44 -1.75
N ILE A 620 -28.98 -7.07 -0.95
CA ILE A 620 -29.99 -6.09 -1.30
C ILE A 620 -29.58 -4.72 -0.76
N HIS A 621 -29.61 -3.70 -1.59
CA HIS A 621 -29.28 -2.35 -1.17
C HIS A 621 -30.38 -1.83 -0.23
N PRO A 622 -30.07 -1.46 1.03
CA PRO A 622 -31.09 -1.19 2.05
C PRO A 622 -32.02 -0.02 1.69
N GLN A 623 -31.48 1.02 1.05
CA GLN A 623 -32.26 2.20 0.65
C GLN A 623 -33.10 1.99 -0.60
N PHE A 624 -32.64 1.15 -1.54
CA PHE A 624 -33.24 1.07 -2.88
C PHE A 624 -33.96 -0.25 -3.14
N ASN A 625 -33.79 -1.22 -2.25
CA ASN A 625 -34.40 -2.53 -2.32
C ASN A 625 -34.18 -3.26 -3.64
N TYR A 626 -32.97 -3.12 -4.21
CA TYR A 626 -32.55 -3.89 -5.38
C TYR A 626 -31.32 -4.72 -5.06
N LEU A 627 -31.17 -5.82 -5.79
CA LEU A 627 -29.99 -6.68 -5.76
C LEU A 627 -28.80 -5.96 -6.38
N TYR A 628 -27.73 -5.76 -5.61
CA TYR A 628 -26.53 -5.05 -6.08
C TYR A 628 -25.27 -5.92 -6.05
N GLN A 629 -25.31 -7.09 -5.41
CA GLN A 629 -24.19 -8.03 -5.41
C GLN A 629 -24.67 -9.47 -5.16
N ILE A 630 -24.11 -10.40 -5.93
CA ILE A 630 -24.13 -11.84 -5.70
C ILE A 630 -22.84 -12.24 -5.00
N ARG A 631 -22.93 -13.04 -3.92
CA ARG A 631 -21.80 -13.68 -3.25
C ARG A 631 -21.98 -15.19 -3.29
N TRP A 632 -21.57 -15.81 -4.37
CA TRP A 632 -21.76 -17.24 -4.59
C TRP A 632 -20.43 -17.90 -4.93
N ASN A 633 -19.82 -18.54 -3.94
CA ASN A 633 -18.65 -19.39 -4.17
C ASN A 633 -18.75 -20.59 -3.23
N ASN A 634 -18.88 -21.78 -3.81
CA ASN A 634 -18.99 -23.00 -3.02
C ASN A 634 -17.67 -23.34 -2.31
N TYR A 635 -16.53 -23.00 -2.92
CA TYR A 635 -15.19 -23.31 -2.45
C TYR A 635 -14.79 -22.41 -1.26
N ASP A 636 -15.25 -21.16 -1.24
CA ASP A 636 -15.00 -20.21 -0.16
C ASP A 636 -15.91 -20.42 1.08
N ARG A 637 -17.01 -21.17 0.95
CA ARG A 637 -18.07 -21.22 1.96
C ARG A 637 -17.66 -22.08 3.16
N ALA A 638 -17.69 -21.48 4.35
CA ALA A 638 -17.42 -22.17 5.61
C ALA A 638 -18.68 -22.88 6.15
N ALA A 639 -18.46 -23.81 7.09
CA ALA A 639 -19.55 -24.42 7.84
C ALA A 639 -20.18 -23.42 8.84
N LYS A 640 -21.45 -23.05 8.59
CA LYS A 640 -22.25 -22.28 9.55
C LYS A 640 -22.62 -23.14 10.76
N LYS A 641 -22.44 -22.61 11.98
CA LYS A 641 -22.64 -23.35 13.24
C LYS A 641 -23.84 -22.86 14.05
N ASP A 642 -24.33 -21.67 13.75
CA ASP A 642 -25.34 -20.90 14.48
C ASP A 642 -26.69 -20.92 13.75
N TRP A 643 -27.26 -22.11 13.55
CA TRP A 643 -28.57 -22.30 12.90
C TRP A 643 -29.25 -23.60 13.33
N THR A 644 -30.57 -23.54 13.43
CA THR A 644 -31.46 -24.68 13.70
C THR A 644 -31.55 -25.62 12.48
N LEU A 645 -31.99 -26.86 12.69
CA LEU A 645 -32.23 -27.82 11.60
C LEU A 645 -33.20 -27.28 10.53
N GLY A 646 -34.22 -26.53 10.94
CA GLY A 646 -35.17 -25.91 10.02
C GLY A 646 -34.52 -24.84 9.14
N GLU A 647 -33.63 -24.02 9.69
CA GLU A 647 -32.88 -23.00 8.95
C GLU A 647 -31.88 -23.63 7.97
N GLN A 648 -31.18 -24.69 8.40
CA GLN A 648 -30.31 -25.49 7.54
C GLN A 648 -31.05 -25.98 6.30
N ASN A 649 -32.17 -26.69 6.49
CA ASN A 649 -32.94 -27.26 5.38
C ASN A 649 -33.49 -26.18 4.44
N ARG A 650 -34.03 -25.08 4.98
CA ARG A 650 -34.52 -23.96 4.15
C ARG A 650 -33.41 -23.37 3.30
N TRP A 651 -32.25 -23.12 3.90
CA TRP A 651 -31.13 -22.53 3.18
C TRP A 651 -30.58 -23.47 2.11
N TYR A 652 -30.38 -24.77 2.42
CA TYR A 652 -29.89 -25.72 1.42
C TYR A 652 -30.88 -25.99 0.28
N ASN A 653 -32.19 -25.95 0.54
CA ASN A 653 -33.20 -26.02 -0.51
C ASN A 653 -33.13 -24.78 -1.43
N ALA A 654 -32.98 -23.60 -0.85
CA ALA A 654 -32.82 -22.37 -1.62
C ALA A 654 -31.50 -22.36 -2.40
N ALA A 655 -30.38 -22.75 -1.79
CA ALA A 655 -29.08 -22.86 -2.45
C ALA A 655 -29.11 -23.87 -3.61
N ARG A 656 -29.77 -25.02 -3.44
CA ARG A 656 -29.97 -26.00 -4.52
C ARG A 656 -30.78 -25.43 -5.68
N HIS A 657 -31.84 -24.69 -5.38
CA HIS A 657 -32.66 -24.03 -6.41
C HIS A 657 -31.86 -22.98 -7.18
N PHE A 658 -31.00 -22.20 -6.51
CA PHE A 658 -30.16 -21.23 -7.22
C PHE A 658 -29.11 -21.93 -8.09
N ASN A 659 -28.47 -22.98 -7.55
CA ASN A 659 -27.52 -23.79 -8.30
C ASN A 659 -28.16 -24.41 -9.55
N ASP A 660 -29.38 -24.96 -9.44
CA ASP A 660 -30.13 -25.47 -10.58
C ASP A 660 -30.25 -24.41 -11.68
N ILE A 661 -30.72 -23.20 -11.34
CA ILE A 661 -30.90 -22.10 -12.29
C ILE A 661 -29.60 -21.74 -12.99
N ILE A 662 -28.50 -21.53 -12.26
CA ILE A 662 -27.20 -21.14 -12.87
C ILE A 662 -26.54 -22.27 -13.67
N THR A 663 -27.05 -23.50 -13.56
CA THR A 663 -26.60 -24.65 -14.35
C THR A 663 -27.45 -24.94 -15.59
N ARG A 664 -28.55 -24.21 -15.81
CA ARG A 664 -29.40 -24.40 -17.00
C ARG A 664 -28.66 -23.93 -18.24
N GLU A 665 -28.77 -24.68 -19.34
CA GLU A 665 -28.11 -24.36 -20.61
C GLU A 665 -28.45 -22.95 -21.10
N ASN A 666 -29.72 -22.53 -20.97
CA ASN A 666 -30.18 -21.20 -21.36
C ASN A 666 -29.75 -20.07 -20.42
N MET A 667 -28.97 -20.36 -19.36
CA MET A 667 -28.41 -19.38 -18.44
C MET A 667 -26.89 -19.25 -18.58
N GLN A 668 -26.24 -20.17 -19.31
CA GLN A 668 -24.78 -20.26 -19.41
C GLN A 668 -24.26 -19.75 -20.74
N ILE A 669 -23.22 -18.92 -20.66
CA ILE A 669 -22.42 -18.51 -21.81
C ILE A 669 -21.09 -19.25 -21.71
N TRP A 670 -20.80 -20.09 -22.71
CA TRP A 670 -19.53 -20.80 -22.85
C TRP A 670 -18.73 -20.21 -24.00
N THR A 671 -17.49 -19.82 -23.73
CA THR A 671 -16.63 -19.18 -24.73
C THR A 671 -15.18 -19.62 -24.55
N GLN A 672 -14.52 -19.95 -25.65
CA GLN A 672 -13.08 -20.19 -25.64
C GLN A 672 -12.36 -18.84 -25.75
N LEU A 673 -11.38 -18.59 -24.88
CA LEU A 673 -10.48 -17.46 -25.04
C LEU A 673 -9.38 -17.83 -26.03
N GLU A 674 -8.95 -16.85 -26.82
CA GLU A 674 -7.82 -16.95 -27.74
C GLU A 674 -6.69 -16.05 -27.25
N PRO A 675 -5.41 -16.41 -27.49
CA PRO A 675 -4.29 -15.51 -27.21
C PRO A 675 -4.50 -14.11 -27.81
N GLY A 676 -4.30 -13.07 -27.00
CA GLY A 676 -4.55 -11.67 -27.38
C GLY A 676 -5.99 -11.19 -27.17
N THR A 677 -6.83 -12.00 -26.54
CA THR A 677 -8.18 -11.63 -26.09
C THR A 677 -8.28 -11.70 -24.57
N ALA A 678 -8.68 -10.60 -23.93
CA ALA A 678 -9.05 -10.58 -22.52
C ALA A 678 -10.57 -10.56 -22.34
N LEU A 679 -11.03 -11.20 -21.27
CA LEU A 679 -12.38 -11.11 -20.75
C LEU A 679 -12.34 -10.39 -19.40
N ILE A 680 -13.05 -9.27 -19.31
CA ILE A 680 -13.28 -8.57 -18.04
C ILE A 680 -14.76 -8.65 -17.67
N PHE A 681 -15.06 -8.83 -16.39
CA PHE A 681 -16.43 -8.92 -15.90
C PHE A 681 -16.58 -8.32 -14.52
N ASP A 682 -17.83 -7.93 -14.25
CA ASP A 682 -18.34 -7.47 -12.98
C ASP A 682 -18.55 -8.67 -12.07
N ASN A 683 -17.58 -8.95 -11.21
CA ASN A 683 -17.57 -10.05 -10.25
C ASN A 683 -18.65 -9.93 -9.16
N TRP A 684 -19.35 -8.79 -9.03
CA TRP A 684 -20.51 -8.68 -8.15
C TRP A 684 -21.81 -9.12 -8.85
N ARG A 685 -21.82 -9.24 -10.18
CA ARG A 685 -22.99 -9.62 -10.99
C ARG A 685 -22.79 -10.95 -11.69
N MET A 686 -21.71 -11.07 -12.45
CA MET A 686 -21.40 -12.20 -13.30
C MET A 686 -20.74 -13.29 -12.47
N LEU A 687 -21.37 -14.45 -12.44
CA LEU A 687 -20.68 -15.67 -12.03
C LEU A 687 -19.84 -16.13 -13.21
N HIS A 688 -18.70 -16.75 -12.92
CA HIS A 688 -17.79 -17.27 -13.91
C HIS A 688 -17.25 -18.63 -13.50
N GLY A 689 -16.65 -19.34 -14.45
CA GLY A 689 -16.06 -20.65 -14.21
C GLY A 689 -15.22 -21.10 -15.40
N ARG A 690 -14.84 -22.36 -15.42
CA ARG A 690 -14.15 -22.96 -16.56
C ARG A 690 -14.48 -24.44 -16.72
N SER A 691 -14.40 -24.92 -17.95
CA SER A 691 -14.34 -26.36 -18.21
C SER A 691 -13.00 -26.90 -17.72
N GLU A 692 -12.94 -28.22 -17.50
CA GLU A 692 -11.66 -28.91 -17.35
C GLU A 692 -10.76 -28.70 -18.59
N PHE A 693 -9.45 -28.86 -18.40
CA PHE A 693 -8.49 -28.73 -19.49
C PHE A 693 -7.25 -29.61 -19.31
N THR A 694 -6.55 -29.83 -20.42
CA THR A 694 -5.25 -30.51 -20.47
C THR A 694 -4.19 -29.57 -21.04
N GLY A 695 -2.92 -29.97 -20.96
CA GLY A 695 -1.81 -29.19 -21.50
C GLY A 695 -1.38 -28.00 -20.63
N LYS A 696 -0.55 -27.13 -21.21
CA LYS A 696 0.01 -25.94 -20.54
C LYS A 696 -0.82 -24.72 -20.89
N ARG A 697 -1.51 -24.16 -19.89
CA ARG A 697 -2.36 -22.97 -20.04
C ARG A 697 -1.84 -21.83 -19.16
N ARG A 698 -1.34 -20.77 -19.79
CA ARG A 698 -0.81 -19.57 -19.11
C ARG A 698 -1.80 -18.42 -19.24
N MET A 699 -2.20 -17.88 -18.10
CA MET A 699 -3.17 -16.79 -17.97
C MET A 699 -2.56 -15.64 -17.18
N CYS A 700 -2.96 -14.41 -17.49
CA CYS A 700 -2.66 -13.26 -16.66
C CYS A 700 -3.90 -12.39 -16.41
N GLY A 701 -3.83 -11.53 -15.42
CA GLY A 701 -4.94 -10.67 -15.04
C GLY A 701 -4.83 -10.07 -13.65
N GLY A 702 -5.94 -9.51 -13.19
CA GLY A 702 -5.98 -8.74 -11.96
C GLY A 702 -7.38 -8.31 -11.58
N TYR A 703 -7.45 -7.66 -10.43
CA TYR A 703 -8.68 -7.20 -9.80
C TYR A 703 -8.73 -5.67 -9.74
N ILE A 704 -9.92 -5.09 -9.86
CA ILE A 704 -10.18 -3.67 -9.62
C ILE A 704 -11.27 -3.51 -8.55
N ASN A 705 -11.08 -2.54 -7.66
CA ASN A 705 -12.03 -2.21 -6.61
C ASN A 705 -13.32 -1.61 -7.18
N SER A 706 -14.41 -1.71 -6.41
CA SER A 706 -15.70 -1.12 -6.79
C SER A 706 -15.63 0.40 -6.90
N ASP A 707 -15.15 1.05 -5.84
CA ASP A 707 -15.18 2.52 -5.76
C ASP A 707 -14.37 3.18 -6.88
N ASP A 708 -13.21 2.62 -7.21
CA ASP A 708 -12.32 3.15 -8.24
C ASP A 708 -12.89 2.96 -9.65
N PHE A 709 -13.42 1.77 -9.96
CA PHE A 709 -14.11 1.53 -11.23
C PHE A 709 -15.31 2.45 -11.39
N VAL A 710 -16.17 2.51 -10.36
CA VAL A 710 -17.37 3.33 -10.36
C VAL A 710 -17.02 4.81 -10.51
N SER A 711 -16.02 5.30 -9.77
CA SER A 711 -15.52 6.67 -9.87
C SER A 711 -15.02 7.00 -11.27
N ARG A 712 -14.13 6.15 -11.83
CA ARG A 712 -13.56 6.36 -13.17
C ARG A 712 -14.65 6.40 -14.24
N TYR A 713 -15.55 5.42 -14.23
CA TYR A 713 -16.63 5.34 -15.22
C TYR A 713 -17.60 6.52 -15.11
N ARG A 714 -18.00 6.90 -13.89
CA ARG A 714 -18.86 8.06 -13.64
C ARG A 714 -18.26 9.34 -14.19
N LEU A 715 -16.97 9.59 -13.93
CA LEU A 715 -16.26 10.78 -14.42
C LEU A 715 -16.19 10.81 -15.95
N LEU A 716 -15.88 9.68 -16.58
CA LEU A 716 -15.81 9.57 -18.04
C LEU A 716 -17.18 9.72 -18.71
N ARG A 717 -18.25 9.19 -18.09
CA ARG A 717 -19.61 9.20 -18.67
C ARG A 717 -20.31 10.55 -18.54
N PHE A 718 -20.17 11.22 -17.40
CA PHE A 718 -20.95 12.41 -17.09
C PHE A 718 -20.15 13.70 -17.08
N GLY A 719 -18.81 13.60 -17.05
CA GLY A 719 -17.93 14.72 -16.82
C GLY A 719 -17.93 15.17 -15.35
N ARG A 720 -16.85 15.83 -14.96
CA ARG A 720 -16.62 16.27 -13.58
C ARG A 720 -17.72 17.20 -13.05
N GLU A 721 -18.16 18.17 -13.83
CA GLU A 721 -19.14 19.17 -13.38
C GLU A 721 -20.47 18.51 -12.97
N LYS A 722 -21.03 17.64 -13.82
CA LYS A 722 -22.29 16.96 -13.53
C LYS A 722 -22.20 16.06 -12.30
N ILE A 723 -21.04 15.43 -12.07
CA ILE A 723 -20.75 14.60 -10.88
C ILE A 723 -20.78 15.46 -9.61
N LEU A 724 -20.04 16.55 -9.61
CA LEU A 724 -19.96 17.48 -8.48
C LEU A 724 -21.34 18.06 -8.16
N ASP A 725 -22.10 18.41 -9.19
CA ASP A 725 -23.48 18.91 -9.07
C ASP A 725 -24.46 17.88 -8.48
N ASN A 726 -24.08 16.62 -8.34
CA ASN A 726 -24.94 15.56 -7.83
C ASN A 726 -24.42 14.90 -6.55
N ILE A 727 -23.28 15.31 -5.96
CA ILE A 727 -22.74 14.65 -4.76
C ILE A 727 -23.80 14.55 -3.64
N GLY A 728 -23.95 13.35 -3.07
CA GLY A 728 -24.97 13.07 -2.04
C GLY A 728 -26.38 12.85 -2.57
N ASN A 729 -26.62 13.08 -3.87
CA ASN A 729 -27.87 12.71 -4.53
C ASN A 729 -27.91 11.20 -4.77
N PHE A 730 -28.48 10.46 -3.84
CA PHE A 730 -28.71 9.01 -3.97
C PHE A 730 -30.13 8.74 -4.48
N THR A 731 -30.49 9.35 -5.61
CA THR A 731 -31.75 8.98 -6.29
C THR A 731 -31.53 7.74 -7.15
N GLY A 732 -32.55 6.88 -7.23
CA GLY A 732 -32.52 5.63 -8.00
C GLY A 732 -32.55 5.82 -9.52
N ARG A 733 -31.70 6.70 -10.08
CA ARG A 733 -31.75 7.33 -11.41
C ARG A 733 -30.49 6.96 -12.23
N MET A 734 -30.55 6.21 -13.34
CA MET A 734 -29.36 5.78 -14.09
C MET A 734 -28.55 6.92 -14.74
N ASP A 735 -29.21 8.04 -15.02
CA ASP A 735 -28.57 9.28 -15.48
C ASP A 735 -28.12 10.17 -14.31
N ASN A 736 -28.49 9.81 -13.07
CA ASN A 736 -27.87 10.36 -11.86
C ASN A 736 -26.46 9.79 -11.76
N PRO A 737 -25.44 10.66 -11.81
CA PRO A 737 -24.06 10.25 -11.72
C PRO A 737 -23.68 9.49 -10.44
N ASN A 738 -24.51 9.51 -9.38
CA ASN A 738 -24.23 8.82 -8.11
C ASN A 738 -25.02 7.51 -7.90
N PHE A 739 -25.77 7.07 -8.90
CA PHE A 739 -26.56 5.83 -8.80
C PHE A 739 -25.75 4.54 -8.96
N PHE A 740 -24.57 4.61 -9.57
CA PHE A 740 -23.77 3.43 -9.90
C PHE A 740 -23.35 2.71 -8.62
N LEU A 741 -23.88 1.51 -8.38
CA LEU A 741 -23.57 0.67 -7.22
C LEU A 741 -22.95 -0.65 -7.64
#